data_AF-A0A5J4Z9T7-F1
#
_entry.id   AF-A0A5J4Z9T7-F1
#
_cell.length_a   1.000
_cell.length_b   1.000
_cell.length_c   1.000
_cell.angle_alpha   90.00
_cell.angle_beta   90.00
_cell.angle_gamma   90.00
#
_symmetry.space_group_name_H-M   'P 1'
#
loop_
_entity.id
_entity.type
_entity.pdbx_description
1 polymer ?
#
loop_
_entity_poly.entity_id
_entity_poly.type
_entity_poly.pdbx_seq_one_letter_code
_entity_poly.pdbx_strand_id
1 'polypeptide(L)'
;MNMDSRANQLAWLHVAPIPHRVLHLYSSPLQAAPFLKRPRRGTRVSVLARAHAPVGDSSTNFGEASKNTSSISDVSDEVSELRKLVEKQQQLIEELGELMRSLTSTSTILAAQPAVASFQDERSAQDSEHSKTDERAAAGRQHFVPLGSRARPFVDAIVDLSEASIGKVVRTELDAFNARLPGNQRMSETDVLGFTRIFARYLKERSSKERSLSWDTIQSPTEEDLVPYDQIVSRSDDGSLREHSTAEARELLKKVAVLKLNGGLGTSMGCTGPKSAIEVIPDQSFMDLTVQQIAALNDTYGSDVPLLLMNSFNTHSDTEKILRKYGTSNVNIVRFYQSRFPRIQANVLSLLPSEFYVRTDSREGEGWYPPGHGDVYRSLQNSGVLDSLLEQGREYLFLSNIDNLGATVDLSILRYMDSDGGPDFAMELTDKTIADVKGGTLINYQGRKKLLEIAQVPKDHVEEFKSVRKFRVFNTNNLWVNLRALKTVLEEREDRIRPDLIVNKKQLSNGKSVIQLETAAGALIEYFERAKGINVPRTRFLPVKTTSDLLTVQSNLYKLDSQGNFCMNPRRQFSVAPHVKLGEEFKNVTDYAERLGSIPDIIDLEHLTVSGDVRFGKNVTLRGTVIIVANPGETITIPEGAILENNVCSGNLNILRM
;
A
#
# COMPACT_ATOMS: atom_id res chain seq x y z
N MET A 1 56.31 -33.15 -0.16
CA MET A 1 57.33 -32.14 -0.55
C MET A 1 56.56 -30.85 -0.76
N ASN A 2 56.62 -29.91 0.18
CA ASN A 2 57.65 -28.86 0.31
C ASN A 2 57.58 -27.83 -0.83
N MET A 3 57.76 -26.53 -0.60
CA MET A 3 57.57 -25.66 0.58
C MET A 3 57.77 -24.20 0.09
N ASP A 4 57.58 -23.24 0.99
CA ASP A 4 57.93 -21.81 0.86
C ASP A 4 57.16 -20.96 -0.16
N SER A 5 56.44 -19.88 0.22
CA SER A 5 56.63 -18.82 1.24
C SER A 5 57.40 -17.60 0.72
N ARG A 6 56.77 -16.43 0.89
CA ARG A 6 57.41 -15.13 1.11
C ARG A 6 56.39 -14.19 1.76
N ALA A 7 56.64 -13.87 3.02
CA ALA A 7 55.90 -12.86 3.76
C ALA A 7 56.42 -11.46 3.41
N ASN A 8 55.61 -10.43 3.65
CA ASN A 8 56.10 -9.11 4.04
C ASN A 8 55.17 -8.55 5.13
N GLN A 9 55.78 -7.98 6.17
CA GLN A 9 55.12 -7.46 7.37
C GLN A 9 54.84 -5.95 7.25
N LEU A 10 54.26 -5.39 8.34
CA LEU A 10 53.96 -3.98 8.66
C LEU A 10 52.48 -3.59 8.46
N ALA A 11 51.79 -2.99 9.42
CA ALA A 11 52.02 -2.85 10.86
C ALA A 11 50.67 -2.58 11.55
N TRP A 12 50.37 -3.23 12.69
CA TRP A 12 49.16 -2.96 13.47
C TRP A 12 49.48 -2.01 14.63
N LEU A 13 48.82 -0.87 14.69
CA LEU A 13 48.89 0.06 15.83
C LEU A 13 47.86 -0.35 16.90
N HIS A 14 48.36 -0.74 18.07
CA HIS A 14 47.54 -0.90 19.26
C HIS A 14 47.12 0.44 19.85
N VAL A 15 45.85 0.55 20.26
CA VAL A 15 45.40 1.49 21.29
C VAL A 15 44.70 0.68 22.37
N ALA A 16 45.18 0.78 23.61
CA ALA A 16 44.67 0.03 24.76
C ALA A 16 43.48 0.76 25.43
N PRO A 17 42.59 0.04 26.16
CA PRO A 17 41.39 0.62 26.76
C PRO A 17 41.65 1.28 28.14
N ILE A 18 40.79 2.22 28.52
CA ILE A 18 40.73 2.83 29.87
C ILE A 18 39.35 2.50 30.51
N PRO A 19 39.27 2.03 31.77
CA PRO A 19 38.03 1.41 32.30
C PRO A 19 37.24 2.20 33.38
N HIS A 20 35.99 1.74 33.59
CA HIS A 20 35.13 1.83 34.81
C HIS A 20 34.41 3.16 35.16
N ARG A 21 33.05 3.17 35.19
CA ARG A 21 32.09 3.03 36.34
C ARG A 21 32.04 4.29 37.26
N VAL A 22 30.92 4.78 37.83
CA VAL A 22 29.54 4.30 38.14
C VAL A 22 28.57 5.52 37.97
N LEU A 23 27.25 5.39 37.72
CA LEU A 23 26.20 5.47 38.77
C LEU A 23 24.80 5.10 38.25
N HIS A 24 24.02 4.43 39.12
CA HIS A 24 22.61 4.04 38.95
C HIS A 24 21.64 5.10 39.50
N LEU A 25 20.33 4.79 39.42
CA LEU A 25 19.12 5.50 39.93
C LEU A 25 18.49 6.42 38.87
N TYR A 26 17.19 6.34 38.54
CA TYR A 26 16.04 5.82 39.30
C TYR A 26 15.12 4.88 38.50
N SER A 27 14.35 4.07 39.24
CA SER A 27 13.22 3.29 38.75
C SER A 27 12.00 3.44 39.66
N SER A 28 10.82 3.16 39.11
CA SER A 28 9.51 2.92 39.79
C SER A 28 8.58 4.13 40.07
N PRO A 29 7.25 3.88 40.13
CA PRO A 29 6.24 4.84 39.64
C PRO A 29 5.39 5.49 40.76
N LEU A 30 4.65 6.55 40.40
CA LEU A 30 3.62 7.14 41.25
C LEU A 30 2.20 6.79 40.77
N GLN A 31 1.37 6.41 41.74
CA GLN A 31 -0.02 5.97 41.57
C GLN A 31 -1.00 7.16 41.45
N ALA A 32 -2.21 6.86 41.01
CA ALA A 32 -3.29 7.81 40.80
C ALA A 32 -3.98 8.28 42.09
N ALA A 33 -4.56 9.50 42.06
CA ALA A 33 -5.90 9.82 42.60
C ALA A 33 -6.30 11.28 42.26
N PRO A 34 -7.59 11.67 42.37
CA PRO A 34 -8.19 12.71 41.52
C PRO A 34 -8.52 14.03 42.26
N PHE A 35 -9.04 15.05 41.56
CA PHE A 35 -10.28 15.81 41.91
C PHE A 35 -10.55 17.04 40.98
N LEU A 36 -11.64 16.95 40.20
CA LEU A 36 -12.70 17.94 39.95
C LEU A 36 -12.49 19.49 39.97
N LYS A 37 -13.17 20.10 38.98
CA LYS A 37 -13.85 21.43 38.92
C LYS A 37 -13.16 22.65 38.27
N ARG A 38 -13.82 23.15 37.21
CA ARG A 38 -13.69 24.50 36.62
C ARG A 38 -14.19 25.58 37.60
N PRO A 39 -13.69 26.83 37.45
CA PRO A 39 -14.61 27.97 37.36
C PRO A 39 -14.37 28.86 36.10
N ARG A 40 -15.14 29.95 35.98
CA ARG A 40 -15.36 30.72 34.74
C ARG A 40 -14.50 32.00 34.64
N ARG A 41 -14.36 32.47 33.39
CA ARG A 41 -14.11 33.85 32.90
C ARG A 41 -13.75 34.94 33.92
N GLY A 42 -12.55 35.52 33.73
CA GLY A 42 -12.37 36.97 33.59
C GLY A 42 -11.92 37.78 34.81
N THR A 43 -10.69 38.29 34.77
CA THR A 43 -10.28 39.68 35.15
C THR A 43 -8.87 39.92 34.59
N ARG A 44 -8.52 41.18 34.29
CA ARG A 44 -7.28 41.59 33.60
C ARG A 44 -6.17 42.02 34.58
N VAL A 45 -4.92 41.74 34.19
CA VAL A 45 -3.68 42.53 34.43
C VAL A 45 -3.20 42.75 35.87
N SER A 46 -2.02 42.21 36.18
CA SER A 46 -0.85 43.01 36.60
C SER A 46 0.43 42.16 36.53
N VAL A 47 1.47 42.69 35.90
CA VAL A 47 2.83 42.11 35.92
C VAL A 47 3.64 42.87 36.96
N LEU A 48 4.15 42.14 37.96
CA LEU A 48 5.03 42.71 38.98
C LEU A 48 6.27 41.83 39.10
N ALA A 49 7.33 42.22 38.40
CA ALA A 49 8.65 41.67 38.61
C ALA A 49 9.25 42.26 39.90
N ARG A 50 9.76 41.40 40.78
CA ARG A 50 10.72 41.81 41.82
C ARG A 50 11.85 40.79 41.89
N ALA A 51 13.07 41.32 41.84
CA ALA A 51 14.29 40.55 41.86
C ALA A 51 14.71 40.18 43.29
N HIS A 52 15.47 39.08 43.40
CA HIS A 52 16.42 38.89 44.48
C HIS A 52 17.75 38.41 43.89
N ALA A 53 18.75 39.27 43.96
CA ALA A 53 20.17 38.89 44.05
C ALA A 53 20.59 39.00 45.53
N PRO A 54 21.71 38.37 45.93
CA PRO A 54 22.89 39.22 46.18
C PRO A 54 24.26 38.59 45.85
N VAL A 55 25.22 39.44 45.44
CA VAL A 55 26.69 39.47 45.77
C VAL A 55 27.52 38.18 45.50
N GLY A 56 28.69 38.16 44.84
CA GLY A 56 29.63 39.14 44.22
C GLY A 56 30.81 38.33 43.58
N ASP A 57 31.95 38.85 43.11
CA ASP A 57 32.48 40.22 42.93
C ASP A 57 33.72 40.17 41.96
N SER A 58 34.60 41.19 41.97
CA SER A 58 36.00 41.26 41.46
C SER A 58 36.34 41.00 39.95
N SER A 59 36.26 42.10 39.18
CA SER A 59 37.30 42.66 38.28
C SER A 59 38.22 41.75 37.40
N THR A 60 38.20 41.93 36.07
CA THR A 60 39.29 42.65 35.32
C THR A 60 39.02 42.88 33.81
N ASN A 61 39.21 44.14 33.39
CA ASN A 61 39.57 44.73 32.09
C ASN A 61 39.26 44.09 30.69
N PHE A 62 38.45 44.86 29.93
CA PHE A 62 38.71 45.42 28.58
C PHE A 62 39.20 44.58 27.39
N GLY A 63 38.37 44.56 26.34
CA GLY A 63 38.72 44.35 24.93
C GLY A 63 37.53 44.68 24.03
N GLU A 64 37.67 45.62 23.09
CA GLU A 64 36.55 46.24 22.36
C GLU A 64 35.98 45.39 21.21
N ALA A 65 34.66 45.45 21.01
CA ALA A 65 34.02 45.28 19.70
C ALA A 65 32.73 46.12 19.61
N SER A 66 32.53 46.79 18.47
CA SER A 66 31.58 47.90 18.32
C SER A 66 30.21 47.48 17.77
N LYS A 67 29.15 48.08 18.34
CA LYS A 67 27.86 48.46 17.72
C LYS A 67 27.21 47.49 16.71
N ASN A 68 26.05 46.95 17.09
CA ASN A 68 24.84 47.11 16.28
C ASN A 68 23.58 46.94 17.15
N THR A 69 22.97 48.07 17.52
CA THR A 69 21.65 48.11 18.17
C THR A 69 20.64 48.68 17.18
N SER A 70 20.07 47.80 16.35
CA SER A 70 18.79 48.04 15.66
C SER A 70 17.69 47.36 16.48
N SER A 71 17.20 48.03 17.52
CA SER A 71 15.97 48.84 17.49
C SER A 71 14.67 48.02 17.48
N ILE A 72 14.05 47.94 18.67
CA ILE A 72 12.77 47.26 18.95
C ILE A 72 11.59 47.89 18.16
N SER A 73 11.78 49.06 17.53
CA SER A 73 10.85 49.64 16.56
C SER A 73 10.60 48.71 15.38
N ASP A 74 11.63 48.05 14.87
CA ASP A 74 11.58 47.46 13.52
C ASP A 74 10.72 46.18 13.54
N VAL A 75 10.80 45.43 14.64
CA VAL A 75 9.92 44.29 14.96
C VAL A 75 8.47 44.75 15.22
N SER A 76 8.26 45.97 15.73
CA SER A 76 6.91 46.53 15.91
C SER A 76 6.25 46.87 14.58
N ASP A 77 7.04 47.35 13.60
CA ASP A 77 6.54 47.71 12.29
C ASP A 77 6.29 46.47 11.41
N GLU A 78 7.15 45.44 11.46
CA GLU A 78 6.87 44.13 10.82
C GLU A 78 5.60 43.47 11.36
N VAL A 79 5.38 43.51 12.69
CA VAL A 79 4.14 43.01 13.31
C VAL A 79 2.91 43.85 12.93
N SER A 80 3.10 45.13 12.62
CA SER A 80 2.05 46.03 12.11
C SER A 80 1.68 45.69 10.65
N GLU A 81 2.66 45.44 9.79
CA GLU A 81 2.43 44.98 8.41
C GLU A 81 1.74 43.61 8.37
N LEU A 82 2.20 42.64 9.16
CA LEU A 82 1.60 41.31 9.23
C LEU A 82 0.12 41.36 9.65
N ARG A 83 -0.26 42.28 10.55
CA ARG A 83 -1.68 42.49 10.93
C ARG A 83 -2.51 43.04 9.77
N LYS A 84 -2.01 44.04 9.04
CA LYS A 84 -2.68 44.59 7.84
C LYS A 84 -2.84 43.53 6.75
N LEU A 85 -1.87 42.63 6.61
CA LEU A 85 -1.93 41.50 5.66
C LEU A 85 -3.01 40.49 6.05
N VAL A 86 -3.14 40.14 7.33
CA VAL A 86 -4.22 39.27 7.84
C VAL A 86 -5.59 39.92 7.69
N GLU A 87 -5.74 41.21 8.02
CA GLU A 87 -7.00 41.95 7.82
C GLU A 87 -7.42 41.99 6.34
N LYS A 88 -6.48 42.25 5.43
CA LYS A 88 -6.73 42.23 3.98
C LYS A 88 -7.10 40.83 3.47
N GLN A 89 -6.50 39.77 4.04
CA GLN A 89 -6.85 38.39 3.69
C GLN A 89 -8.25 38.02 4.20
N GLN A 90 -8.63 38.49 5.40
CA GLN A 90 -9.97 38.31 5.96
C GLN A 90 -11.04 38.98 5.08
N GLN A 91 -10.79 40.21 4.63
CA GLN A 91 -11.69 40.98 3.77
C GLN A 91 -11.89 40.32 2.39
N LEU A 92 -10.81 39.81 1.77
CA LEU A 92 -10.90 39.03 0.53
C LEU A 92 -11.74 37.76 0.67
N ILE A 93 -11.73 37.10 1.83
CA ILE A 93 -12.56 35.92 2.11
C ILE A 93 -14.05 36.30 2.20
N GLU A 94 -14.38 37.46 2.78
CA GLU A 94 -15.76 37.95 2.86
C GLU A 94 -16.29 38.35 1.48
N GLU A 95 -15.50 39.06 0.65
CA GLU A 95 -15.83 39.39 -0.74
C GLU A 95 -16.07 38.13 -1.59
N LEU A 96 -15.22 37.11 -1.47
CA LEU A 96 -15.42 35.81 -2.15
C LEU A 96 -16.70 35.10 -1.68
N GLY A 97 -17.03 35.23 -0.40
CA GLY A 97 -18.28 34.72 0.18
C GLY A 97 -19.52 35.44 -0.36
N GLU A 98 -19.46 36.76 -0.59
CA GLU A 98 -20.55 37.50 -1.26
C GLU A 98 -20.68 37.14 -2.74
N LEU A 99 -19.56 37.00 -3.46
CA LEU A 99 -19.55 36.60 -4.87
C LEU A 99 -20.13 35.19 -5.08
N MET A 100 -19.81 34.23 -4.19
CA MET A 100 -20.42 32.90 -4.18
C MET A 100 -21.93 32.96 -3.90
N ARG A 101 -22.37 33.86 -3.02
CA ARG A 101 -23.81 34.05 -2.72
C ARG A 101 -24.57 34.65 -3.91
N SER A 102 -23.99 35.57 -4.68
CA SER A 102 -24.62 36.14 -5.88
C SER A 102 -24.71 35.15 -7.05
N LEU A 103 -23.74 34.23 -7.18
CA LEU A 103 -23.78 33.12 -8.14
C LEU A 103 -24.89 32.10 -7.79
N THR A 104 -25.13 31.84 -6.50
CA THR A 104 -26.24 30.96 -6.08
C THR A 104 -27.62 31.58 -6.26
N SER A 105 -27.76 32.91 -6.27
CA SER A 105 -29.07 33.57 -6.46
C SER A 105 -29.47 33.77 -7.92
N THR A 106 -28.51 33.76 -8.86
CA THR A 106 -28.79 33.86 -10.31
C THR A 106 -29.20 32.54 -10.96
N SER A 107 -29.03 31.40 -10.28
CA SER A 107 -29.29 30.06 -10.84
C SER A 107 -30.76 29.61 -10.78
N THR A 108 -31.68 30.43 -10.24
CA THR A 108 -33.06 30.01 -9.90
C THR A 108 -34.15 30.66 -10.78
N ILE A 109 -33.78 31.42 -11.83
CA ILE A 109 -34.74 32.13 -12.70
C ILE A 109 -34.46 31.88 -14.19
N LEU A 110 -34.67 30.64 -14.67
CA LEU A 110 -34.81 30.34 -16.11
C LEU A 110 -35.32 28.90 -16.37
N ALA A 111 -36.58 28.59 -16.02
CA ALA A 111 -37.21 27.28 -16.32
C ALA A 111 -38.76 27.30 -16.42
N ALA A 112 -39.33 28.28 -17.13
CA ALA A 112 -40.71 28.31 -17.66
C ALA A 112 -40.82 29.53 -18.60
N GLN A 113 -41.52 29.56 -19.74
CA GLN A 113 -42.38 28.57 -20.44
C GLN A 113 -42.34 28.91 -21.98
N PRO A 114 -43.09 28.25 -22.90
CA PRO A 114 -42.72 28.14 -24.33
C PRO A 114 -43.24 29.28 -25.23
N ALA A 115 -42.69 29.36 -26.45
CA ALA A 115 -43.25 30.15 -27.56
C ALA A 115 -43.15 29.41 -28.91
N VAL A 116 -44.09 29.71 -29.80
CA VAL A 116 -44.37 29.05 -31.09
C VAL A 116 -44.02 29.99 -32.26
N ALA A 117 -43.39 29.46 -33.33
CA ALA A 117 -43.36 29.93 -34.74
C ALA A 117 -42.17 29.23 -35.43
N SER A 118 -42.24 28.45 -36.52
CA SER A 118 -42.99 28.45 -37.80
C SER A 118 -42.12 28.92 -38.99
N PHE A 119 -42.30 28.23 -40.14
CA PHE A 119 -41.66 28.43 -41.45
C PHE A 119 -40.14 28.07 -41.55
N GLN A 120 -39.62 27.47 -42.64
CA GLN A 120 -40.24 27.13 -43.94
C GLN A 120 -39.65 25.85 -44.59
N ASP A 121 -40.38 25.35 -45.60
CA ASP A 121 -40.16 24.17 -46.45
C ASP A 121 -38.73 23.82 -46.92
N GLU A 122 -38.47 22.52 -47.09
CA GLU A 122 -38.27 21.98 -48.46
C GLU A 122 -38.72 20.50 -48.57
N ARG A 123 -38.85 19.99 -49.80
CA ARG A 123 -39.88 18.98 -50.19
C ARG A 123 -39.40 17.53 -50.34
N SER A 124 -40.41 16.64 -50.48
CA SER A 124 -40.41 15.27 -51.06
C SER A 124 -40.00 14.11 -50.11
N ALA A 125 -40.57 12.90 -50.19
CA ALA A 125 -41.53 12.34 -51.17
C ALA A 125 -42.53 11.31 -50.56
N GLN A 126 -43.76 11.33 -51.09
CA GLN A 126 -44.66 10.22 -51.46
C GLN A 126 -44.86 8.94 -50.61
N ASP A 127 -46.11 8.81 -50.18
CA ASP A 127 -47.08 7.73 -50.50
C ASP A 127 -47.09 6.33 -49.86
N SER A 128 -48.32 5.98 -49.48
CA SER A 128 -48.97 4.66 -49.34
C SER A 128 -48.66 3.80 -48.11
N GLU A 129 -49.54 2.90 -47.67
CA GLU A 129 -51.01 2.74 -47.52
C GLU A 129 -51.22 1.29 -47.00
N HIS A 130 -52.42 0.92 -46.52
CA HIS A 130 -52.83 -0.47 -46.19
C HIS A 130 -52.11 -1.15 -44.97
N SER A 131 -52.72 -2.09 -44.23
CA SER A 131 -54.14 -2.42 -44.01
C SER A 131 -54.32 -3.21 -42.69
N LYS A 132 -55.57 -3.49 -42.29
CA LYS A 132 -55.96 -4.24 -41.08
C LYS A 132 -55.85 -5.76 -41.27
N THR A 133 -55.48 -6.47 -40.19
CA THR A 133 -55.85 -7.87 -39.76
C THR A 133 -54.86 -8.29 -38.65
N ASP A 134 -55.19 -9.00 -37.56
CA ASP A 134 -56.45 -9.57 -37.07
C ASP A 134 -56.44 -9.67 -35.54
N GLU A 135 -57.62 -9.71 -34.92
CA GLU A 135 -57.79 -10.10 -33.51
C GLU A 135 -57.74 -11.63 -33.34
N ARG A 136 -56.90 -12.14 -32.43
CA ARG A 136 -57.25 -13.23 -31.48
C ARG A 136 -56.12 -13.55 -30.49
N ALA A 137 -56.49 -14.27 -29.43
CA ALA A 137 -55.63 -14.75 -28.32
C ALA A 137 -55.16 -13.70 -27.29
N ALA A 138 -56.12 -13.00 -26.68
CA ALA A 138 -55.91 -12.41 -25.35
C ALA A 138 -55.98 -13.49 -24.26
N ALA A 139 -54.83 -13.91 -23.72
CA ALA A 139 -54.72 -14.56 -22.41
C ALA A 139 -53.27 -14.48 -21.90
N GLY A 140 -53.06 -13.94 -20.70
CA GLY A 140 -51.81 -14.17 -19.95
C GLY A 140 -50.54 -13.44 -20.40
N ARG A 141 -50.60 -12.13 -20.67
CA ARG A 141 -49.40 -11.26 -20.66
C ARG A 141 -49.50 -10.19 -19.58
N GLN A 142 -48.89 -10.43 -18.42
CA GLN A 142 -48.43 -9.31 -17.60
C GLN A 142 -47.33 -8.59 -18.39
N HIS A 143 -47.54 -7.31 -18.69
CA HIS A 143 -46.57 -6.51 -19.43
C HIS A 143 -45.29 -6.33 -18.60
N PHE A 144 -44.26 -7.12 -18.93
CA PHE A 144 -42.91 -6.84 -18.50
C PHE A 144 -42.39 -5.64 -19.28
N VAL A 145 -42.45 -4.46 -18.66
CA VAL A 145 -41.87 -3.23 -19.23
C VAL A 145 -40.35 -3.32 -19.09
N PRO A 146 -39.57 -3.20 -20.17
CA PRO A 146 -38.12 -3.07 -20.06
C PRO A 146 -37.79 -1.81 -19.24
N LEU A 147 -37.13 -1.97 -18.09
CA LEU A 147 -36.76 -0.87 -17.20
C LEU A 147 -35.57 -0.06 -17.74
N GLY A 148 -35.78 0.60 -18.88
CA GLY A 148 -34.88 1.56 -19.50
C GLY A 148 -35.63 2.84 -19.85
N SER A 149 -35.95 3.68 -18.84
CA SER A 149 -36.36 5.09 -19.00
C SER A 149 -36.84 5.80 -17.73
N ARG A 150 -37.10 5.09 -16.62
CA ARG A 150 -37.50 5.71 -15.33
C ARG A 150 -36.63 5.28 -14.16
N ALA A 151 -35.46 5.91 -14.02
CA ALA A 151 -34.60 5.77 -12.87
C ALA A 151 -35.21 6.45 -11.63
N ARG A 152 -35.96 5.69 -10.82
CA ARG A 152 -35.87 5.86 -9.36
C ARG A 152 -34.51 5.28 -8.94
N PRO A 153 -33.78 5.87 -7.97
CA PRO A 153 -32.52 5.30 -7.52
C PRO A 153 -32.76 3.88 -6.98
N PHE A 154 -32.04 2.91 -7.52
CA PHE A 154 -32.04 1.51 -7.07
C PHE A 154 -31.81 1.40 -5.54
N VAL A 155 -31.12 2.38 -4.96
CA VAL A 155 -30.74 2.48 -3.55
C VAL A 155 -31.93 2.71 -2.61
N ASP A 156 -32.92 3.51 -3.00
CA ASP A 156 -33.98 3.96 -2.08
C ASP A 156 -35.02 2.87 -1.81
N ALA A 157 -35.18 1.92 -2.75
CA ALA A 157 -36.06 0.76 -2.61
C ALA A 157 -35.44 -0.40 -1.79
N ILE A 158 -34.18 -0.26 -1.36
CA ILE A 158 -33.37 -1.35 -0.80
C ILE A 158 -33.14 -1.21 0.71
N VAL A 159 -33.36 -0.02 1.30
CA VAL A 159 -33.03 0.29 2.70
C VAL A 159 -33.61 -0.73 3.70
N ASP A 160 -34.90 -1.06 3.54
CA ASP A 160 -35.64 -1.96 4.43
C ASP A 160 -35.43 -3.46 4.13
N LEU A 161 -34.72 -3.81 3.04
CA LEU A 161 -34.47 -5.20 2.68
C LEU A 161 -33.36 -5.81 3.55
N SER A 162 -33.49 -7.11 3.84
CA SER A 162 -32.38 -7.90 4.41
C SER A 162 -31.27 -8.10 3.38
N GLU A 163 -30.02 -8.24 3.83
CA GLU A 163 -28.86 -8.51 2.97
C GLU A 163 -29.09 -9.72 2.05
N ALA A 164 -29.76 -10.76 2.54
CA ALA A 164 -30.13 -11.94 1.75
C ALA A 164 -31.15 -11.63 0.64
N SER A 165 -32.13 -10.75 0.89
CA SER A 165 -33.08 -10.30 -0.15
C SER A 165 -32.38 -9.43 -1.21
N ILE A 166 -31.45 -8.57 -0.79
CA ILE A 166 -30.60 -7.80 -1.72
C ILE A 166 -29.75 -8.75 -2.57
N GLY A 167 -29.16 -9.77 -1.95
CA GLY A 167 -28.41 -10.82 -2.64
C GLY A 167 -29.20 -11.52 -3.74
N LYS A 168 -30.48 -11.86 -3.51
CA LYS A 168 -31.36 -12.45 -4.53
C LYS A 168 -31.61 -11.53 -5.72
N VAL A 169 -31.82 -10.23 -5.48
CA VAL A 169 -32.00 -9.23 -6.55
C VAL A 169 -30.70 -9.06 -7.35
N VAL A 170 -29.56 -8.85 -6.67
CA VAL A 170 -28.24 -8.75 -7.30
C VAL A 170 -27.93 -10.00 -8.12
N ARG A 171 -28.20 -11.19 -7.58
CA ARG A 171 -27.99 -12.47 -8.25
C ARG A 171 -28.78 -12.56 -9.57
N THR A 172 -30.05 -12.19 -9.54
CA THR A 172 -30.94 -12.27 -10.71
C THR A 172 -30.47 -11.35 -11.85
N GLU A 173 -30.08 -10.11 -11.53
CA GLU A 173 -29.49 -9.18 -12.50
C GLU A 173 -28.13 -9.68 -13.03
N LEU A 174 -27.31 -10.26 -12.16
CA LEU A 174 -25.99 -10.77 -12.50
C LEU A 174 -26.05 -12.03 -13.39
N ASP A 175 -27.00 -12.94 -13.15
CA ASP A 175 -27.25 -14.10 -14.01
C ASP A 175 -27.75 -13.65 -15.40
N ALA A 176 -28.69 -12.69 -15.45
CA ALA A 176 -29.20 -12.12 -16.69
C ALA A 176 -28.11 -11.37 -17.48
N PHE A 177 -27.19 -10.70 -16.79
CA PHE A 177 -25.99 -10.10 -17.37
C PHE A 177 -25.01 -11.17 -17.89
N ASN A 178 -24.68 -12.18 -17.07
CA ASN A 178 -23.72 -13.23 -17.41
C ASN A 178 -24.20 -14.05 -18.63
N ALA A 179 -25.51 -14.30 -18.75
CA ALA A 179 -26.10 -14.96 -19.92
C ALA A 179 -25.85 -14.21 -21.24
N ARG A 180 -25.77 -12.87 -21.21
CA ARG A 180 -25.52 -12.01 -22.39
C ARG A 180 -24.05 -11.94 -22.79
N LEU A 181 -23.12 -12.37 -21.92
CA LEU A 181 -21.70 -12.37 -22.24
C LEU A 181 -21.35 -13.53 -23.20
N PRO A 182 -20.37 -13.33 -24.12
CA PRO A 182 -19.76 -14.40 -24.89
C PRO A 182 -19.25 -15.53 -23.97
N GLY A 183 -19.31 -16.78 -24.43
CA GLY A 183 -19.02 -17.95 -23.57
C GLY A 183 -17.65 -17.91 -22.88
N ASN A 184 -16.61 -17.44 -23.58
CA ASN A 184 -15.25 -17.25 -23.06
C ASN A 184 -15.09 -16.02 -22.14
N GLN A 185 -16.12 -15.19 -21.99
CA GLN A 185 -16.16 -14.04 -21.10
C GLN A 185 -17.13 -14.21 -19.93
N ARG A 186 -17.88 -15.31 -19.87
CA ARG A 186 -18.78 -15.59 -18.74
C ARG A 186 -18.02 -15.71 -17.42
N MET A 187 -18.68 -15.31 -16.34
CA MET A 187 -18.23 -15.51 -14.96
C MET A 187 -18.48 -16.96 -14.56
N SER A 188 -17.57 -17.53 -13.77
CA SER A 188 -17.79 -18.81 -13.12
C SER A 188 -18.88 -18.71 -12.04
N GLU A 189 -19.51 -19.82 -11.68
CA GLU A 189 -20.53 -19.82 -10.60
C GLU A 189 -19.96 -19.29 -9.27
N THR A 190 -18.70 -19.61 -8.98
CA THR A 190 -17.96 -19.08 -7.81
C THR A 190 -17.72 -17.58 -7.90
N ASP A 191 -17.39 -17.02 -9.08
CA ASP A 191 -17.29 -15.56 -9.30
C ASP A 191 -18.65 -14.87 -9.08
N VAL A 192 -19.72 -15.45 -9.62
CA VAL A 192 -21.09 -14.90 -9.55
C VAL A 192 -21.57 -14.87 -8.09
N LEU A 193 -21.36 -15.95 -7.34
CA LEU A 193 -21.65 -15.99 -5.90
C LEU A 193 -20.79 -15.00 -5.10
N GLY A 194 -19.48 -14.97 -5.36
CA GLY A 194 -18.52 -14.07 -4.70
C GLY A 194 -18.88 -12.59 -4.88
N PHE A 195 -19.15 -12.17 -6.12
CA PHE A 195 -19.55 -10.80 -6.43
C PHE A 195 -20.91 -10.45 -5.83
N THR A 196 -21.90 -11.35 -5.96
CA THR A 196 -23.24 -11.17 -5.38
C THR A 196 -23.15 -10.82 -3.89
N ARG A 197 -22.34 -11.58 -3.14
CA ARG A 197 -22.17 -11.40 -1.70
C ARG A 197 -21.54 -10.05 -1.35
N ILE A 198 -20.42 -9.67 -1.98
CA ILE A 198 -19.77 -8.39 -1.65
C ILE A 198 -20.60 -7.17 -2.07
N PHE A 199 -21.36 -7.29 -3.18
CA PHE A 199 -22.15 -6.17 -3.68
C PHE A 199 -23.46 -5.99 -2.88
N ALA A 200 -24.14 -7.07 -2.51
CA ALA A 200 -25.29 -7.02 -1.60
C ALA A 200 -24.92 -6.41 -0.25
N ARG A 201 -23.77 -6.81 0.30
CA ARG A 201 -23.20 -6.21 1.52
C ARG A 201 -22.89 -4.73 1.36
N TYR A 202 -22.22 -4.33 0.28
CA TYR A 202 -21.94 -2.91 -0.01
C TYR A 202 -23.22 -2.05 -0.05
N LEU A 203 -24.28 -2.55 -0.70
CA LEU A 203 -25.57 -1.88 -0.76
C LEU A 203 -26.21 -1.76 0.63
N LYS A 204 -26.18 -2.84 1.43
CA LYS A 204 -26.74 -2.81 2.79
C LYS A 204 -25.98 -1.83 3.70
N GLU A 205 -24.66 -1.94 3.79
CA GLU A 205 -23.83 -1.08 4.63
C GLU A 205 -23.86 0.40 4.19
N ARG A 206 -24.12 0.68 2.91
CA ARG A 206 -24.36 2.04 2.42
C ARG A 206 -25.71 2.60 2.90
N SER A 207 -26.73 1.76 3.01
CA SER A 207 -28.08 2.14 3.45
C SER A 207 -28.21 2.36 4.96
N SER A 208 -27.54 1.54 5.78
CA SER A 208 -27.88 1.45 7.21
C SER A 208 -27.20 2.47 8.14
N LYS A 209 -26.23 3.27 7.65
CA LYS A 209 -25.36 4.16 8.45
C LYS A 209 -24.51 3.48 9.55
N GLU A 210 -24.66 2.18 9.80
CA GLU A 210 -23.99 1.40 10.87
C GLU A 210 -22.46 1.29 10.72
N ARG A 211 -21.88 1.84 9.66
CA ARG A 211 -20.50 1.57 9.22
C ARG A 211 -19.40 2.33 9.97
N SER A 212 -19.74 3.12 10.99
CA SER A 212 -18.73 3.72 11.86
C SER A 212 -18.24 2.70 12.88
N LEU A 213 -17.04 2.16 12.66
CA LEU A 213 -16.27 1.54 13.73
C LEU A 213 -16.26 2.49 14.95
N SER A 214 -16.59 1.97 16.13
CA SER A 214 -16.62 2.79 17.35
C SER A 214 -15.19 3.01 17.83
N TRP A 215 -14.66 4.21 17.58
CA TRP A 215 -13.25 4.54 17.85
C TRP A 215 -12.86 4.30 19.32
N ASP A 216 -13.76 4.63 20.25
CA ASP A 216 -13.56 4.47 21.69
C ASP A 216 -13.44 2.99 22.13
N THR A 217 -13.83 2.04 21.28
CA THR A 217 -13.68 0.59 21.53
C THR A 217 -12.41 -0.02 20.92
N ILE A 218 -11.59 0.76 20.21
CA ILE A 218 -10.25 0.31 19.78
C ILE A 218 -9.34 0.22 20.99
N GLN A 219 -8.68 -0.93 21.12
CA GLN A 219 -7.59 -1.14 22.06
C GLN A 219 -6.29 -1.44 21.31
N SER A 220 -5.16 -1.04 21.87
CA SER A 220 -3.86 -1.50 21.38
C SER A 220 -3.75 -3.02 21.53
N PRO A 221 -3.03 -3.72 20.63
CA PRO A 221 -2.66 -5.12 20.86
C PRO A 221 -1.93 -5.27 22.20
N THR A 222 -2.17 -6.38 22.91
CA THR A 222 -1.39 -6.73 24.10
C THR A 222 0.02 -7.21 23.70
N GLU A 223 0.94 -7.32 24.66
CA GLU A 223 2.28 -7.92 24.41
C GLU A 223 2.17 -9.39 23.95
N GLU A 224 1.15 -10.11 24.41
CA GLU A 224 0.86 -11.45 23.91
C GLU A 224 0.35 -11.43 22.46
N ASP A 225 -0.42 -10.40 22.07
CA ASP A 225 -1.01 -10.30 20.73
C ASP A 225 -0.03 -9.76 19.68
N LEU A 226 1.01 -9.04 20.08
CA LEU A 226 2.07 -8.48 19.23
C LEU A 226 3.44 -8.87 19.75
N VAL A 227 3.93 -10.02 19.30
CA VAL A 227 5.18 -10.63 19.78
C VAL A 227 6.38 -9.98 19.06
N PRO A 228 7.39 -9.46 19.78
CA PRO A 228 8.63 -9.00 19.17
C PRO A 228 9.40 -10.14 18.49
N TYR A 229 9.95 -9.92 17.29
CA TYR A 229 10.74 -10.93 16.57
C TYR A 229 11.93 -11.47 17.39
N ASP A 230 12.53 -10.63 18.23
CA ASP A 230 13.61 -11.01 19.16
C ASP A 230 13.22 -12.09 20.19
N GLN A 231 11.93 -12.33 20.44
CA GLN A 231 11.45 -13.36 21.36
C GLN A 231 11.24 -14.73 20.69
N ILE A 232 11.08 -14.79 19.36
CA ILE A 232 10.84 -16.04 18.62
C ILE A 232 12.11 -16.62 17.99
N VAL A 233 13.12 -15.77 17.73
CA VAL A 233 14.45 -16.22 17.33
C VAL A 233 15.16 -16.93 18.48
N SER A 234 15.79 -18.06 18.18
CA SER A 234 16.80 -18.59 19.10
C SER A 234 18.08 -17.80 18.95
N ARG A 235 18.73 -17.49 20.07
CA ARG A 235 20.10 -16.98 20.10
C ARG A 235 21.04 -18.01 20.74
N SER A 236 22.30 -18.00 20.34
CA SER A 236 23.39 -18.74 20.98
C SER A 236 23.95 -17.96 22.17
N ASP A 237 24.83 -18.60 22.96
CA ASP A 237 25.43 -18.03 24.18
C ASP A 237 26.25 -16.75 23.93
N ASP A 238 26.69 -16.52 22.68
CA ASP A 238 27.38 -15.31 22.21
C ASP A 238 26.44 -14.17 21.79
N GLY A 239 25.12 -14.40 21.83
CA GLY A 239 24.08 -13.44 21.45
C GLY A 239 23.78 -13.34 19.95
N SER A 240 24.47 -14.13 19.09
CA SER A 240 24.16 -14.24 17.67
C SER A 240 22.90 -15.08 17.44
N LEU A 241 22.32 -15.03 16.23
CA LEU A 241 21.17 -15.85 15.87
C LEU A 241 21.61 -17.30 15.76
N ARG A 242 21.00 -18.19 16.55
CA ARG A 242 21.28 -19.62 16.48
C ARG A 242 20.76 -20.15 15.15
N GLU A 243 21.67 -20.64 14.31
CA GLU A 243 21.31 -21.32 13.07
C GLU A 243 20.44 -22.55 13.35
N HIS A 244 19.39 -22.72 12.54
CA HIS A 244 18.56 -23.92 12.57
C HIS A 244 19.38 -25.08 12.00
N SER A 245 19.34 -26.24 12.66
CA SER A 245 20.05 -27.40 12.13
C SER A 245 19.46 -27.80 10.78
N THR A 246 20.27 -28.32 9.84
CA THR A 246 19.78 -28.71 8.51
C THR A 246 18.62 -29.70 8.58
N ALA A 247 18.58 -30.57 9.61
CA ALA A 247 17.47 -31.49 9.86
C ALA A 247 16.20 -30.76 10.34
N GLU A 248 16.29 -29.89 11.35
CA GLU A 248 15.16 -29.08 11.86
C GLU A 248 14.57 -28.20 10.75
N ALA A 249 15.43 -27.48 10.03
CA ALA A 249 15.03 -26.66 8.89
C ALA A 249 14.31 -27.51 7.81
N ARG A 250 14.83 -28.68 7.47
CA ARG A 250 14.22 -29.56 6.46
C ARG A 250 12.85 -30.08 6.88
N GLU A 251 12.64 -30.46 8.15
CA GLU A 251 11.31 -30.90 8.62
C GLU A 251 10.30 -29.74 8.65
N LEU A 252 10.71 -28.54 9.06
CA LEU A 252 9.87 -27.34 8.99
C LEU A 252 9.52 -26.98 7.53
N LEU A 253 10.51 -27.00 6.62
CA LEU A 253 10.31 -26.64 5.22
C LEU A 253 9.43 -27.65 4.45
N LYS A 254 9.34 -28.92 4.87
CA LYS A 254 8.31 -29.83 4.33
C LYS A 254 6.90 -29.30 4.57
N LYS A 255 6.64 -28.67 5.71
CA LYS A 255 5.32 -28.18 6.11
C LYS A 255 4.91 -26.85 5.45
N VAL A 256 5.83 -26.10 4.82
CA VAL A 256 5.54 -24.76 4.29
C VAL A 256 5.31 -24.75 2.78
N ALA A 257 4.43 -23.86 2.33
CA ALA A 257 4.23 -23.46 0.95
C ALA A 257 4.35 -21.94 0.84
N VAL A 258 5.01 -21.42 -0.20
CA VAL A 258 5.24 -19.97 -0.37
C VAL A 258 4.33 -19.41 -1.44
N LEU A 259 3.53 -18.39 -1.12
CA LEU A 259 2.61 -17.75 -2.06
C LEU A 259 3.02 -16.30 -2.32
N LYS A 260 3.17 -15.94 -3.58
CA LYS A 260 3.37 -14.55 -4.02
C LYS A 260 2.13 -14.01 -4.72
N LEU A 261 1.68 -12.85 -4.26
CA LEU A 261 0.58 -12.10 -4.87
C LEU A 261 1.06 -11.48 -6.19
N ASN A 262 0.68 -12.08 -7.32
CA ASN A 262 1.10 -11.72 -8.69
C ASN A 262 -0.08 -11.19 -9.54
N GLY A 263 -1.10 -10.61 -8.90
CA GLY A 263 -2.26 -10.04 -9.59
C GLY A 263 -2.05 -8.64 -10.19
N GLY A 264 -1.01 -7.93 -9.73
CA GLY A 264 -0.75 -6.53 -10.05
C GLY A 264 0.08 -6.31 -11.31
N LEU A 265 -0.27 -5.25 -12.05
CA LEU A 265 0.48 -4.78 -13.22
C LEU A 265 1.57 -3.78 -12.82
N GLY A 266 2.59 -3.63 -13.67
CA GLY A 266 3.66 -2.65 -13.51
C GLY A 266 3.30 -1.21 -13.90
N THR A 267 2.02 -0.89 -14.10
CA THR A 267 1.58 0.39 -14.71
C THR A 267 1.95 1.64 -13.91
N SER A 268 2.16 1.53 -12.59
CA SER A 268 2.66 2.65 -11.77
C SER A 268 4.08 3.07 -12.14
N MET A 269 4.83 2.18 -12.79
CA MET A 269 6.20 2.38 -13.29
C MET A 269 6.26 2.34 -14.83
N GLY A 270 5.14 2.55 -15.52
CA GLY A 270 5.07 2.59 -16.99
C GLY A 270 5.02 1.23 -17.70
N CYS A 271 5.17 0.11 -16.99
CA CYS A 271 5.20 -1.22 -17.61
C CYS A 271 3.78 -1.77 -17.87
N THR A 272 3.57 -2.37 -19.04
CA THR A 272 2.28 -2.98 -19.45
C THR A 272 2.03 -4.37 -18.86
N GLY A 273 3.10 -5.12 -18.56
CA GLY A 273 3.04 -6.50 -18.08
C GLY A 273 2.81 -6.66 -16.57
N PRO A 274 2.86 -7.92 -16.07
CA PRO A 274 2.83 -8.20 -14.64
C PRO A 274 4.00 -7.54 -13.94
N LYS A 275 3.78 -7.00 -12.74
CA LYS A 275 4.83 -6.30 -12.00
C LYS A 275 6.04 -7.20 -11.69
N SER A 276 5.80 -8.50 -11.58
CA SER A 276 6.86 -9.50 -11.36
C SER A 276 7.89 -9.61 -12.49
N ALA A 277 7.57 -9.11 -13.69
CA ALA A 277 8.48 -9.08 -14.84
C ALA A 277 9.41 -7.86 -14.86
N ILE A 278 9.20 -6.87 -13.98
CA ILE A 278 10.09 -5.71 -13.90
C ILE A 278 11.46 -6.16 -13.40
N GLU A 279 12.49 -5.78 -14.15
CA GLU A 279 13.89 -5.98 -13.80
C GLU A 279 14.27 -5.17 -12.56
N VAL A 280 14.77 -5.85 -11.54
CA VAL A 280 15.12 -5.27 -10.25
C VAL A 280 16.61 -4.97 -10.20
N ILE A 281 17.44 -5.91 -10.64
CA ILE A 281 18.89 -5.77 -10.84
C ILE A 281 19.23 -6.33 -12.22
N PRO A 282 20.41 -6.04 -12.80
CA PRO A 282 20.76 -6.46 -14.16
C PRO A 282 20.42 -7.92 -14.46
N ASP A 283 19.64 -8.12 -15.52
CA ASP A 283 19.14 -9.41 -16.04
C ASP A 283 18.22 -10.22 -15.10
N GLN A 284 17.74 -9.65 -13.99
CA GLN A 284 16.92 -10.33 -12.99
C GLN A 284 15.68 -9.54 -12.55
N SER A 285 14.50 -10.10 -12.84
CA SER A 285 13.21 -9.60 -12.37
C SER A 285 12.85 -10.04 -10.95
N PHE A 286 11.78 -9.49 -10.37
CA PHE A 286 11.22 -10.00 -9.10
C PHE A 286 10.89 -11.50 -9.16
N MET A 287 10.46 -11.99 -10.33
CA MET A 287 10.20 -13.43 -10.54
C MET A 287 11.51 -14.23 -10.47
N ASP A 288 12.57 -13.78 -11.13
CA ASP A 288 13.88 -14.44 -11.11
C ASP A 288 14.43 -14.55 -9.69
N LEU A 289 14.44 -13.42 -8.97
CA LEU A 289 14.91 -13.33 -7.59
C LEU A 289 14.09 -14.24 -6.65
N THR A 290 12.77 -14.29 -6.82
CA THR A 290 11.90 -15.19 -6.04
C THR A 290 12.20 -16.66 -6.32
N VAL A 291 12.32 -17.05 -7.60
CA VAL A 291 12.62 -18.43 -7.97
C VAL A 291 14.01 -18.83 -7.48
N GLN A 292 14.99 -17.93 -7.57
CA GLN A 292 16.34 -18.15 -7.04
C GLN A 292 16.35 -18.35 -5.52
N GLN A 293 15.62 -17.53 -4.76
CA GLN A 293 15.52 -17.67 -3.31
C GLN A 293 14.93 -19.03 -2.89
N ILE A 294 13.86 -19.48 -3.56
CA ILE A 294 13.24 -20.78 -3.26
C ILE A 294 14.11 -21.95 -3.75
N ALA A 295 14.78 -21.82 -4.90
CA ALA A 295 15.74 -22.83 -5.37
C ALA A 295 16.92 -22.97 -4.39
N ALA A 296 17.54 -21.85 -3.98
CA ALA A 296 18.63 -21.85 -3.02
C ALA A 296 18.22 -22.43 -1.66
N LEU A 297 16.99 -22.15 -1.20
CA LEU A 297 16.40 -22.75 0.01
C LEU A 297 16.27 -24.28 -0.13
N ASN A 298 15.72 -24.74 -1.26
CA ASN A 298 15.56 -26.16 -1.57
C ASN A 298 16.90 -26.89 -1.69
N ASP A 299 17.88 -26.31 -2.36
CA ASP A 299 19.22 -26.87 -2.53
C ASP A 299 20.00 -26.91 -1.20
N THR A 300 19.89 -25.86 -0.37
CA THR A 300 20.60 -25.76 0.92
C THR A 300 20.12 -26.79 1.94
N TYR A 301 18.80 -26.99 2.06
CA TYR A 301 18.21 -27.88 3.06
C TYR A 301 17.76 -29.23 2.50
N GLY A 302 17.89 -29.43 1.18
CA GLY A 302 17.35 -30.60 0.47
C GLY A 302 15.83 -30.72 0.63
N SER A 303 15.12 -29.60 0.61
CA SER A 303 13.65 -29.52 0.68
C SER A 303 13.02 -29.39 -0.70
N ASP A 304 11.70 -29.53 -0.76
CA ASP A 304 10.88 -29.19 -1.93
C ASP A 304 9.77 -28.25 -1.45
N VAL A 305 10.07 -26.95 -1.37
CA VAL A 305 9.11 -25.89 -1.02
C VAL A 305 8.43 -25.41 -2.32
N PRO A 306 7.10 -25.54 -2.45
CA PRO A 306 6.39 -25.08 -3.64
C PRO A 306 6.22 -23.55 -3.64
N LEU A 307 6.36 -22.95 -4.82
CA LEU A 307 6.10 -21.54 -5.08
C LEU A 307 4.73 -21.38 -5.76
N LEU A 308 3.78 -20.78 -5.05
CA LEU A 308 2.44 -20.47 -5.54
C LEU A 308 2.37 -19.04 -6.08
N LEU A 309 1.83 -18.89 -7.29
CA LEU A 309 1.61 -17.61 -7.93
C LEU A 309 0.11 -17.34 -8.09
N MET A 310 -0.42 -16.41 -7.30
CA MET A 310 -1.80 -15.93 -7.46
C MET A 310 -1.84 -14.87 -8.56
N ASN A 311 -2.23 -15.29 -9.76
CA ASN A 311 -2.32 -14.43 -10.94
C ASN A 311 -3.69 -13.73 -11.00
N SER A 312 -3.82 -12.74 -11.88
CA SER A 312 -5.10 -12.18 -12.33
C SER A 312 -5.28 -12.43 -13.83
N PHE A 313 -6.48 -12.18 -14.35
CA PHE A 313 -6.75 -12.20 -15.80
C PHE A 313 -5.95 -11.16 -16.61
N ASN A 314 -5.30 -10.21 -15.92
CA ASN A 314 -4.37 -9.25 -16.54
C ASN A 314 -2.94 -9.78 -16.56
N THR A 315 -2.52 -10.60 -15.59
CA THR A 315 -1.11 -11.02 -15.43
C THR A 315 -0.80 -12.43 -15.92
N HIS A 316 -1.79 -13.33 -15.93
CA HIS A 316 -1.53 -14.76 -16.14
C HIS A 316 -0.84 -15.08 -17.48
N SER A 317 -1.34 -14.59 -18.61
CA SER A 317 -0.82 -14.93 -19.95
C SER A 317 0.67 -14.58 -20.12
N ASP A 318 1.10 -13.43 -19.59
CA ASP A 318 2.50 -13.04 -19.65
C ASP A 318 3.35 -13.77 -18.60
N THR A 319 2.76 -14.05 -17.42
CA THR A 319 3.40 -14.91 -16.43
C THR A 319 3.63 -16.34 -16.97
N GLU A 320 2.78 -16.86 -17.86
CA GLU A 320 3.01 -18.17 -18.53
C GLU A 320 4.24 -18.14 -19.43
N LYS A 321 4.42 -17.05 -20.18
CA LYS A 321 5.57 -16.87 -21.08
C LYS A 321 6.87 -16.82 -20.28
N ILE A 322 6.88 -16.07 -19.18
CA ILE A 322 8.02 -15.91 -18.27
C ILE A 322 8.41 -17.25 -17.64
N LEU A 323 7.44 -18.05 -17.17
CA LEU A 323 7.75 -19.31 -16.50
C LEU A 323 8.50 -20.34 -17.33
N ARG A 324 8.44 -20.25 -18.66
CA ARG A 324 9.17 -21.17 -19.56
C ARG A 324 10.68 -21.15 -19.30
N LYS A 325 11.22 -20.05 -18.75
CA LYS A 325 12.62 -19.91 -18.30
C LYS A 325 13.00 -20.90 -17.18
N TYR A 326 12.05 -21.29 -16.32
CA TYR A 326 12.32 -22.04 -15.09
C TYR A 326 11.96 -23.53 -15.17
N GLY A 327 11.67 -24.07 -16.36
CA GLY A 327 11.26 -25.47 -16.54
C GLY A 327 12.28 -26.53 -16.09
N THR A 328 13.53 -26.12 -15.85
CA THR A 328 14.62 -26.95 -15.30
C THR A 328 15.06 -26.55 -13.88
N SER A 329 14.34 -25.63 -13.22
CA SER A 329 14.67 -25.16 -11.86
C SER A 329 14.18 -26.14 -10.79
N ASN A 330 14.86 -26.18 -9.65
CA ASN A 330 14.49 -27.01 -8.49
C ASN A 330 13.36 -26.36 -7.65
N VAL A 331 12.29 -25.90 -8.32
CA VAL A 331 11.13 -25.24 -7.70
C VAL A 331 9.85 -25.70 -8.37
N ASN A 332 8.96 -26.33 -7.61
CA ASN A 332 7.60 -26.62 -8.06
C ASN A 332 6.77 -25.31 -8.08
N ILE A 333 6.52 -24.75 -9.26
CA ILE A 333 5.77 -23.49 -9.42
C ILE A 333 4.29 -23.76 -9.72
N VAL A 334 3.44 -23.67 -8.69
CA VAL A 334 1.99 -23.85 -8.77
C VAL A 334 1.30 -22.50 -9.01
N ARG A 335 0.18 -22.50 -9.73
CA ARG A 335 -0.39 -21.30 -10.33
C ARG A 335 -1.91 -21.36 -10.27
N PHE A 336 -2.53 -20.29 -9.81
CA PHE A 336 -3.99 -20.19 -9.80
C PHE A 336 -4.44 -18.76 -10.09
N TYR A 337 -5.70 -18.63 -10.47
CA TYR A 337 -6.34 -17.34 -10.72
C TYR A 337 -7.07 -16.87 -9.48
N GLN A 338 -6.97 -15.57 -9.20
CA GLN A 338 -7.97 -14.89 -8.38
C GLN A 338 -9.25 -14.59 -9.18
N SER A 339 -10.35 -14.38 -8.47
CA SER A 339 -11.67 -14.06 -9.03
C SER A 339 -11.66 -12.86 -9.98
N ARG A 340 -12.65 -12.77 -10.87
CA ARG A 340 -12.82 -11.67 -11.84
C ARG A 340 -14.21 -11.06 -11.74
N PHE A 341 -14.28 -9.88 -11.14
CA PHE A 341 -15.56 -9.21 -10.85
C PHE A 341 -15.87 -8.06 -11.80
N PRO A 342 -17.16 -7.79 -12.07
CA PRO A 342 -17.58 -6.68 -12.93
C PRO A 342 -17.58 -5.34 -12.17
N ARG A 343 -17.02 -4.29 -12.79
CA ARG A 343 -17.04 -2.92 -12.25
C ARG A 343 -18.47 -2.37 -12.23
N ILE A 344 -18.77 -1.63 -11.17
CA ILE A 344 -20.10 -1.03 -10.92
C ILE A 344 -20.07 0.44 -11.34
N GLN A 345 -21.10 0.92 -12.05
CA GLN A 345 -21.20 2.34 -12.42
C GLN A 345 -21.58 3.19 -11.19
N ALA A 346 -20.74 4.16 -10.82
CA ALA A 346 -20.81 4.81 -9.50
C ALA A 346 -22.10 5.59 -9.22
N ASN A 347 -22.73 6.15 -10.26
CA ASN A 347 -23.88 7.05 -10.14
C ASN A 347 -25.22 6.30 -10.04
N VAL A 348 -25.32 5.13 -10.66
CA VAL A 348 -26.57 4.35 -10.79
C VAL A 348 -26.53 3.02 -10.03
N LEU A 349 -25.34 2.60 -9.57
CA LEU A 349 -25.09 1.31 -8.92
C LEU A 349 -25.59 0.10 -9.74
N SER A 350 -25.49 0.18 -11.06
CA SER A 350 -25.67 -0.95 -11.97
C SER A 350 -24.32 -1.49 -12.42
N LEU A 351 -24.32 -2.67 -13.04
CA LEU A 351 -23.21 -3.08 -13.91
C LEU A 351 -23.08 -2.09 -15.09
N LEU A 352 -21.89 -2.02 -15.69
CA LEU A 352 -21.70 -1.30 -16.95
C LEU A 352 -22.48 -2.00 -18.08
N PRO A 353 -22.64 -1.35 -19.25
CA PRO A 353 -23.12 -2.02 -20.45
C PRO A 353 -22.19 -3.16 -20.91
N SER A 354 -22.74 -4.19 -21.59
CA SER A 354 -22.01 -5.43 -21.93
C SER A 354 -20.77 -5.22 -22.81
N GLU A 355 -20.75 -4.19 -23.66
CA GLU A 355 -19.62 -3.83 -24.51
C GLU A 355 -18.37 -3.34 -23.77
N PHE A 356 -18.45 -3.13 -22.46
CA PHE A 356 -17.29 -2.86 -21.59
C PHE A 356 -16.56 -4.14 -21.15
N TYR A 357 -17.22 -5.29 -21.23
CA TYR A 357 -16.71 -6.56 -20.69
C TYR A 357 -16.17 -7.50 -21.77
N VAL A 358 -16.53 -7.25 -23.04
CA VAL A 358 -15.96 -7.93 -24.19
C VAL A 358 -14.61 -7.30 -24.50
N ARG A 359 -13.53 -8.09 -24.42
CA ARG A 359 -12.25 -7.71 -25.02
C ARG A 359 -12.41 -7.68 -26.54
N THR A 360 -12.22 -6.52 -27.15
CA THR A 360 -12.06 -6.35 -28.61
C THR A 360 -10.68 -5.78 -28.90
N ASP A 361 -10.19 -5.87 -30.14
CA ASP A 361 -8.87 -5.35 -30.51
C ASP A 361 -8.68 -3.84 -30.25
N SER A 362 -9.80 -3.12 -30.09
CA SER A 362 -9.89 -1.69 -29.79
C SER A 362 -10.23 -1.35 -28.33
N ARG A 363 -10.61 -2.34 -27.51
CA ARG A 363 -10.96 -2.16 -26.10
C ARG A 363 -10.51 -3.36 -25.28
N GLU A 364 -9.50 -3.14 -24.45
CA GLU A 364 -9.28 -4.01 -23.30
C GLU A 364 -10.54 -4.05 -22.44
N GLY A 365 -10.77 -5.16 -21.72
CA GLY A 365 -11.97 -5.39 -20.94
C GLY A 365 -12.05 -4.53 -19.67
N GLU A 366 -12.12 -3.21 -19.84
CA GLU A 366 -12.23 -2.19 -18.78
C GLU A 366 -13.42 -2.42 -17.85
N GLY A 367 -14.40 -3.23 -18.25
CA GLY A 367 -15.51 -3.66 -17.40
C GLY A 367 -15.07 -4.55 -16.22
N TRP A 368 -13.92 -5.22 -16.28
CA TRP A 368 -13.49 -6.18 -15.24
C TRP A 368 -12.48 -5.61 -14.25
N TYR A 369 -12.41 -6.19 -13.05
CA TYR A 369 -11.33 -5.96 -12.08
C TYR A 369 -11.10 -7.19 -11.19
N PRO A 370 -9.86 -7.42 -10.70
CA PRO A 370 -9.61 -8.38 -9.63
C PRO A 370 -10.05 -7.79 -8.28
N PRO A 371 -10.75 -8.52 -7.39
CA PRO A 371 -11.34 -7.99 -6.14
C PRO A 371 -10.35 -7.80 -4.98
N GLY A 372 -9.12 -7.38 -5.30
CA GLY A 372 -8.05 -7.17 -4.33
C GLY A 372 -7.46 -8.48 -3.79
N HIS A 373 -6.41 -8.35 -2.99
CA HIS A 373 -5.64 -9.50 -2.49
C HIS A 373 -6.37 -10.33 -1.42
N GLY A 374 -7.46 -9.84 -0.82
CA GLY A 374 -8.28 -10.60 0.14
C GLY A 374 -9.03 -11.79 -0.47
N ASP A 375 -9.17 -11.83 -1.79
CA ASP A 375 -9.74 -12.96 -2.53
C ASP A 375 -8.84 -14.21 -2.52
N VAL A 376 -7.55 -14.07 -2.16
CA VAL A 376 -6.54 -15.14 -2.18
C VAL A 376 -7.01 -16.45 -1.55
N TYR A 377 -7.66 -16.38 -0.40
CA TYR A 377 -8.09 -17.55 0.36
C TYR A 377 -9.19 -18.34 -0.34
N ARG A 378 -10.18 -17.63 -0.92
CA ARG A 378 -11.27 -18.23 -1.69
C ARG A 378 -10.77 -18.82 -2.98
N SER A 379 -9.90 -18.10 -3.67
CA SER A 379 -9.33 -18.57 -4.93
C SER A 379 -8.35 -19.73 -4.74
N LEU A 380 -7.66 -19.83 -3.60
CA LEU A 380 -6.87 -21.00 -3.21
C LEU A 380 -7.74 -22.24 -2.94
N GLN A 381 -8.90 -22.05 -2.31
CA GLN A 381 -9.89 -23.13 -2.08
C GLN A 381 -10.58 -23.54 -3.39
N ASN A 382 -11.15 -22.58 -4.13
CA ASN A 382 -11.90 -22.82 -5.37
C ASN A 382 -11.06 -23.45 -6.50
N SER A 383 -9.73 -23.28 -6.47
CA SER A 383 -8.80 -23.91 -7.42
C SER A 383 -8.39 -25.33 -7.03
N GLY A 384 -8.82 -25.84 -5.87
CA GLY A 384 -8.38 -27.13 -5.31
C GLY A 384 -6.93 -27.13 -4.80
N VAL A 385 -6.21 -26.01 -4.90
CA VAL A 385 -4.81 -25.91 -4.48
C VAL A 385 -4.68 -26.01 -2.96
N LEU A 386 -5.64 -25.47 -2.19
CA LEU A 386 -5.69 -25.65 -0.74
C LEU A 386 -5.69 -27.14 -0.34
N ASP A 387 -6.54 -27.94 -0.98
CA ASP A 387 -6.66 -29.36 -0.70
C ASP A 387 -5.41 -30.13 -1.16
N SER A 388 -4.90 -29.83 -2.36
CA SER A 388 -3.66 -30.46 -2.85
C SER A 388 -2.45 -30.16 -1.96
N LEU A 389 -2.34 -28.97 -1.37
CA LEU A 389 -1.30 -28.65 -0.39
C LEU A 389 -1.47 -29.47 0.90
N LEU A 390 -2.69 -29.61 1.41
CA LEU A 390 -2.98 -30.41 2.60
C LEU A 390 -2.70 -31.92 2.37
N GLU A 391 -3.03 -32.44 1.18
CA GLU A 391 -2.73 -33.81 0.76
C GLU A 391 -1.22 -34.07 0.64
N GLN A 392 -0.45 -33.07 0.20
CA GLN A 392 1.02 -33.09 0.19
C GLN A 392 1.65 -32.97 1.60
N GLY A 393 0.83 -32.88 2.66
CA GLY A 393 1.31 -32.71 4.04
C GLY A 393 1.82 -31.30 4.36
N ARG A 394 1.46 -30.28 3.57
CA ARG A 394 1.75 -28.88 3.91
C ARG A 394 0.77 -28.40 4.96
N GLU A 395 1.26 -27.68 5.95
CA GLU A 395 0.49 -27.17 7.09
C GLU A 395 0.45 -25.64 7.13
N TYR A 396 1.43 -24.96 6.53
CA TYR A 396 1.59 -23.51 6.59
C TYR A 396 1.73 -22.87 5.21
N LEU A 397 1.13 -21.69 5.05
CA LEU A 397 1.22 -20.84 3.88
C LEU A 397 1.94 -19.54 4.26
N PHE A 398 3.08 -19.25 3.65
CA PHE A 398 3.74 -17.95 3.72
C PHE A 398 3.34 -17.09 2.52
N LEU A 399 2.47 -16.11 2.73
CA LEU A 399 1.96 -15.20 1.71
C LEU A 399 2.71 -13.86 1.75
N SER A 400 3.18 -13.36 0.62
CA SER A 400 3.68 -11.99 0.50
C SER A 400 3.35 -11.36 -0.86
N ASN A 401 3.60 -10.05 -0.99
CA ASN A 401 3.68 -9.43 -2.31
C ASN A 401 4.89 -9.95 -3.08
N ILE A 402 4.79 -10.08 -4.41
CA ILE A 402 5.94 -10.39 -5.28
C ILE A 402 6.94 -9.22 -5.37
N ASP A 403 6.48 -7.99 -5.11
CA ASP A 403 7.29 -6.77 -5.13
C ASP A 403 7.89 -6.38 -3.76
N ASN A 404 7.79 -7.26 -2.74
CA ASN A 404 8.54 -7.13 -1.48
C ASN A 404 9.74 -8.09 -1.49
N LEU A 405 10.94 -7.53 -1.69
CA LEU A 405 12.19 -8.29 -1.81
C LEU A 405 12.71 -8.80 -0.45
N GLY A 406 12.24 -8.21 0.66
CA GLY A 406 12.56 -8.66 2.02
C GLY A 406 11.69 -9.83 2.49
N ALA A 407 10.65 -10.20 1.75
CA ALA A 407 9.73 -11.27 2.12
C ALA A 407 10.28 -12.67 1.79
N THR A 408 11.34 -13.05 2.52
CA THR A 408 12.00 -14.36 2.44
C THR A 408 11.38 -15.34 3.44
N VAL A 409 11.58 -16.65 3.27
CA VAL A 409 11.11 -17.66 4.23
C VAL A 409 11.94 -17.57 5.51
N ASP A 410 11.28 -17.27 6.63
CA ASP A 410 11.92 -17.16 7.94
C ASP A 410 11.69 -18.44 8.75
N LEU A 411 12.77 -19.19 9.02
CA LEU A 411 12.70 -20.43 9.77
C LEU A 411 12.32 -20.22 11.25
N SER A 412 12.62 -19.04 11.83
CA SER A 412 12.26 -18.73 13.21
C SER A 412 10.78 -18.42 13.35
N ILE A 413 10.20 -17.70 12.39
CA ILE A 413 8.74 -17.51 12.31
C ILE A 413 8.05 -18.85 12.02
N LEU A 414 8.54 -19.63 11.06
CA LEU A 414 7.96 -20.94 10.73
C LEU A 414 7.97 -21.90 11.93
N ARG A 415 9.07 -21.96 12.70
CA ARG A 415 9.15 -22.74 13.93
C ARG A 415 8.20 -22.23 15.02
N TYR A 416 7.97 -20.92 15.12
CA TYR A 416 6.97 -20.35 16.03
C TYR A 416 5.54 -20.69 15.60
N MET A 417 5.24 -20.72 14.29
CA MET A 417 3.97 -21.23 13.76
C MET A 417 3.77 -22.73 14.08
N ASP A 418 4.85 -23.52 14.07
CA ASP A 418 4.87 -24.98 14.31
C ASP A 418 4.96 -25.39 15.79
N SER A 419 5.16 -24.44 16.71
CA SER A 419 5.25 -24.73 18.15
C SER A 419 3.89 -25.12 18.74
N ASP A 420 3.90 -25.89 19.84
CA ASP A 420 2.66 -26.21 20.55
C ASP A 420 1.96 -24.93 21.07
N GLY A 421 0.64 -24.86 20.88
CA GLY A 421 -0.13 -23.62 21.07
C GLY A 421 0.15 -22.48 20.08
N GLY A 422 0.95 -22.72 19.04
CA GLY A 422 1.36 -21.73 18.05
C GLY A 422 0.21 -21.07 17.26
N PRO A 423 0.45 -19.90 16.66
CA PRO A 423 -0.56 -19.15 15.92
C PRO A 423 -1.11 -19.91 14.70
N ASP A 424 -2.42 -19.81 14.53
CA ASP A 424 -3.15 -20.26 13.33
C ASP A 424 -3.09 -19.21 12.20
N PHE A 425 -2.87 -17.94 12.55
CA PHE A 425 -2.60 -16.83 11.63
C PHE A 425 -1.61 -15.85 12.25
N ALA A 426 -0.50 -15.56 11.59
CA ALA A 426 0.43 -14.51 11.99
C ALA A 426 0.58 -13.42 10.91
N MET A 427 0.55 -12.17 11.35
CA MET A 427 0.80 -10.99 10.51
C MET A 427 2.14 -10.37 10.90
N GLU A 428 3.10 -10.33 9.97
CA GLU A 428 4.32 -9.57 10.19
C GLU A 428 4.00 -8.07 10.13
N LEU A 429 4.37 -7.35 11.19
CA LEU A 429 4.25 -5.92 11.34
C LEU A 429 5.67 -5.35 11.49
N THR A 430 5.90 -4.11 11.07
CA THR A 430 7.17 -3.41 11.33
C THR A 430 6.87 -2.01 11.87
N ASP A 431 7.81 -1.42 12.59
CA ASP A 431 7.70 -0.05 13.11
C ASP A 431 7.42 0.97 11.98
N LYS A 432 6.45 1.87 12.21
CA LYS A 432 6.05 2.95 11.29
C LYS A 432 7.12 4.04 11.22
N THR A 433 7.56 4.35 10.01
CA THR A 433 8.27 5.61 9.70
C THR A 433 7.28 6.69 9.26
N ILE A 434 7.78 7.90 9.00
CA ILE A 434 6.99 9.03 8.47
C ILE A 434 6.34 8.69 7.12
N ALA A 435 6.96 7.82 6.31
CA ALA A 435 6.40 7.35 5.04
C ALA A 435 5.20 6.40 5.24
N ASP A 436 5.15 5.66 6.36
CA ASP A 436 4.20 4.58 6.60
C ASP A 436 2.95 5.01 7.39
N VAL A 437 2.78 6.30 7.71
CA VAL A 437 1.70 6.81 8.58
C VAL A 437 0.29 6.48 8.11
N LYS A 438 0.11 6.20 6.81
CA LYS A 438 -1.18 5.80 6.20
C LYS A 438 -1.42 4.27 6.24
N GLY A 439 -0.42 3.47 6.56
CA GLY A 439 -0.49 2.01 6.55
C GLY A 439 -1.41 1.46 7.66
N GLY A 440 -2.17 0.42 7.30
CA GLY A 440 -3.02 -0.32 8.24
C GLY A 440 -2.23 -0.92 9.40
N THR A 441 -2.86 -1.00 10.57
CA THR A 441 -2.25 -1.47 11.82
C THR A 441 -3.08 -2.58 12.45
N LEU A 442 -2.43 -3.49 13.18
CA LEU A 442 -3.12 -4.41 14.06
C LEU A 442 -3.71 -3.65 15.26
N ILE A 443 -4.95 -3.97 15.63
CA ILE A 443 -5.63 -3.53 16.85
C ILE A 443 -6.32 -4.72 17.53
N ASN A 444 -6.68 -4.55 18.80
CA ASN A 444 -7.71 -5.36 19.44
C ASN A 444 -9.05 -4.60 19.37
N TYR A 445 -10.08 -5.28 18.86
CA TYR A 445 -11.43 -4.75 18.72
C TYR A 445 -12.43 -5.81 19.19
N GLN A 446 -13.21 -5.50 20.23
CA GLN A 446 -14.19 -6.43 20.82
C GLN A 446 -13.60 -7.81 21.20
N GLY A 447 -12.35 -7.85 21.67
CA GLY A 447 -11.64 -9.07 22.05
C GLY A 447 -11.03 -9.86 20.89
N ARG A 448 -11.07 -9.32 19.66
CA ARG A 448 -10.50 -9.96 18.45
C ARG A 448 -9.40 -9.10 17.84
N LYS A 449 -8.48 -9.77 17.16
CA LYS A 449 -7.42 -9.14 16.35
C LYS A 449 -8.06 -8.58 15.08
N LYS A 450 -7.88 -7.30 14.79
CA LYS A 450 -8.43 -6.68 13.57
C LYS A 450 -7.37 -5.83 12.87
N LEU A 451 -7.34 -5.89 11.54
CA LEU A 451 -6.55 -4.96 10.72
C LEU A 451 -7.36 -3.67 10.53
N LEU A 452 -6.92 -2.59 11.19
CA LEU A 452 -7.51 -1.26 11.04
C LEU A 452 -6.84 -0.53 9.88
N GLU A 453 -7.60 -0.28 8.81
CA GLU A 453 -7.17 0.50 7.65
C GLU A 453 -7.65 1.96 7.72
N ILE A 454 -6.88 2.89 7.14
CA ILE A 454 -7.22 4.33 7.16
C ILE A 454 -8.61 4.64 6.58
N ALA A 455 -9.12 3.81 5.66
CA ALA A 455 -10.45 3.96 5.07
C ALA A 455 -11.61 3.65 6.04
N GLN A 456 -11.33 2.98 7.15
CA GLN A 456 -12.30 2.62 8.20
C GLN A 456 -12.30 3.65 9.36
N VAL A 457 -11.27 4.50 9.43
CA VAL A 457 -11.09 5.50 10.48
C VAL A 457 -12.11 6.64 10.30
N PRO A 458 -12.90 6.99 11.34
CA PRO A 458 -13.77 8.16 11.27
C PRO A 458 -12.95 9.44 11.03
N LYS A 459 -13.47 10.36 10.22
CA LYS A 459 -12.72 11.55 9.73
C LYS A 459 -12.02 12.34 10.84
N ASP A 460 -12.69 12.48 11.98
CA ASP A 460 -12.23 13.28 13.12
C ASP A 460 -11.04 12.64 13.86
N HIS A 461 -10.76 11.35 13.62
CA HIS A 461 -9.67 10.58 14.23
C HIS A 461 -8.53 10.23 13.25
N VAL A 462 -8.55 10.74 12.01
CA VAL A 462 -7.54 10.41 10.99
C VAL A 462 -6.12 10.86 11.39
N GLU A 463 -5.96 12.03 12.02
CA GLU A 463 -4.65 12.46 12.52
C GLU A 463 -4.18 11.66 13.74
N GLU A 464 -5.12 11.14 14.53
CA GLU A 464 -4.80 10.24 15.64
C GLU A 464 -4.33 8.86 15.14
N PHE A 465 -4.92 8.34 14.04
CA PHE A 465 -4.47 7.13 13.36
C PHE A 465 -3.06 7.26 12.76
N LYS A 466 -2.74 8.42 12.18
CA LYS A 466 -1.41 8.72 11.62
C LYS A 466 -0.33 8.90 12.70
N SER A 467 -0.72 9.08 13.97
CA SER A 467 0.23 9.29 15.06
C SER A 467 1.05 8.03 15.34
N VAL A 468 2.31 8.03 14.91
CA VAL A 468 3.31 6.98 15.19
C VAL A 468 3.54 6.74 16.69
N ARG A 469 3.11 7.67 17.56
CA ARG A 469 3.14 7.49 19.02
C ARG A 469 2.01 6.60 19.54
N LYS A 470 0.83 6.62 18.89
CA LYS A 470 -0.33 5.79 19.26
C LYS A 470 -0.30 4.45 18.52
N PHE A 471 -0.13 4.50 17.20
CA PHE A 471 -0.02 3.31 16.35
C PHE A 471 1.42 3.17 15.88
N ARG A 472 2.21 2.39 16.62
CA ARG A 472 3.66 2.29 16.42
C ARG A 472 4.08 1.40 15.25
N VAL A 473 3.26 0.44 14.86
CA VAL A 473 3.57 -0.57 13.83
C VAL A 473 2.56 -0.52 12.68
N PHE A 474 2.90 -1.14 11.55
CA PHE A 474 1.99 -1.32 10.41
C PHE A 474 2.19 -2.66 9.71
N ASN A 475 1.15 -3.09 9.01
CA ASN A 475 1.10 -4.37 8.30
C ASN A 475 2.04 -4.37 7.09
N THR A 476 2.98 -5.32 7.05
CA THR A 476 3.90 -5.54 5.92
C THR A 476 3.22 -6.24 4.72
N ASN A 477 2.06 -6.86 4.95
CA ASN A 477 1.39 -7.82 4.08
C ASN A 477 2.22 -9.10 3.80
N ASN A 478 3.20 -9.41 4.66
CA ASN A 478 3.75 -10.75 4.83
C ASN A 478 2.89 -11.47 5.89
N LEU A 479 2.23 -12.57 5.50
CA LEU A 479 1.23 -13.27 6.31
C LEU A 479 1.57 -14.76 6.37
N TRP A 480 1.45 -15.36 7.54
CA TRP A 480 1.63 -16.79 7.75
C TRP A 480 0.30 -17.40 8.19
N VAL A 481 -0.17 -18.44 7.51
CA VAL A 481 -1.52 -18.98 7.75
C VAL A 481 -1.45 -20.51 7.84
N ASN A 482 -2.02 -21.09 8.91
CA ASN A 482 -2.19 -22.52 9.00
C ASN A 482 -3.31 -22.98 8.04
N LEU A 483 -2.98 -23.89 7.12
CA LEU A 483 -3.86 -24.33 6.03
C LEU A 483 -5.09 -25.10 6.55
N ARG A 484 -4.95 -25.85 7.65
CA ARG A 484 -6.08 -26.57 8.27
C ARG A 484 -7.07 -25.59 8.90
N ALA A 485 -6.56 -24.65 9.71
CA ALA A 485 -7.37 -23.59 10.30
C ALA A 485 -8.03 -22.71 9.22
N LEU A 486 -7.32 -22.41 8.12
CA LEU A 486 -7.87 -21.70 6.97
C LEU A 486 -9.06 -22.46 6.36
N LYS A 487 -8.91 -23.78 6.13
CA LYS A 487 -9.98 -24.62 5.61
C LYS A 487 -11.21 -24.62 6.53
N THR A 488 -11.01 -24.87 7.83
CA THR A 488 -12.06 -24.77 8.86
C THR A 488 -12.76 -23.42 8.86
N VAL A 489 -12.02 -22.31 8.79
CA VAL A 489 -12.57 -20.96 8.72
C VAL A 489 -13.42 -20.79 7.45
N LEU A 490 -12.91 -21.17 6.28
CA LEU A 490 -13.61 -21.02 5.01
C LEU A 490 -14.88 -21.89 4.90
N GLU A 491 -14.86 -23.12 5.42
CA GLU A 491 -15.97 -24.08 5.31
C GLU A 491 -17.03 -23.91 6.42
N GLU A 492 -16.62 -23.88 7.69
CA GLU A 492 -17.56 -23.87 8.81
C GLU A 492 -18.08 -22.46 9.17
N ARG A 493 -17.36 -21.42 8.73
CA ARG A 493 -17.64 -20.02 9.12
C ARG A 493 -17.95 -19.13 7.92
N GLU A 494 -18.26 -19.69 6.73
CA GLU A 494 -18.39 -18.92 5.49
C GLU A 494 -19.34 -17.71 5.59
N ASP A 495 -20.54 -17.91 6.16
CA ASP A 495 -21.55 -16.87 6.39
C ASP A 495 -21.10 -15.77 7.36
N ARG A 496 -20.13 -16.09 8.22
CA ARG A 496 -19.57 -15.19 9.25
C ARG A 496 -18.34 -14.42 8.77
N ILE A 497 -17.66 -14.89 7.71
CA ILE A 497 -16.50 -14.20 7.11
C ILE A 497 -16.97 -12.93 6.40
N ARG A 498 -16.74 -11.78 7.07
CA ARG A 498 -17.12 -10.44 6.62
C ARG A 498 -15.95 -9.42 6.70
N PRO A 499 -14.78 -9.67 6.06
CA PRO A 499 -13.65 -8.75 6.08
C PRO A 499 -14.05 -7.38 5.51
N ASP A 500 -13.52 -6.29 6.04
CA ASP A 500 -13.99 -4.95 5.70
C ASP A 500 -13.85 -4.63 4.20
N LEU A 501 -14.91 -4.07 3.61
CA LEU A 501 -14.97 -3.77 2.18
C LEU A 501 -14.24 -2.47 1.84
N ILE A 502 -13.19 -2.58 1.03
CA ILE A 502 -12.48 -1.46 0.41
C ILE A 502 -13.27 -1.03 -0.82
N VAL A 503 -13.64 0.26 -0.87
CA VAL A 503 -14.48 0.83 -1.94
C VAL A 503 -13.65 1.78 -2.79
N ASN A 504 -12.98 1.22 -3.81
CA ASN A 504 -12.14 1.96 -4.72
C ASN A 504 -12.98 2.67 -5.79
N LYS A 505 -12.87 3.99 -5.89
CA LYS A 505 -13.50 4.79 -6.95
C LYS A 505 -12.45 5.11 -8.01
N LYS A 506 -12.77 4.85 -9.28
CA LYS A 506 -11.91 5.15 -10.43
C LYS A 506 -12.71 5.83 -11.53
N GLN A 507 -12.03 6.58 -12.39
CA GLN A 507 -12.58 7.10 -13.63
C GLN A 507 -11.99 6.29 -14.79
N LEU A 508 -12.83 5.86 -15.73
CA LEU A 508 -12.41 5.19 -16.95
C LEU A 508 -11.86 6.21 -17.96
N SER A 509 -11.15 5.72 -18.97
CA SER A 509 -10.61 6.51 -20.10
C SER A 509 -11.67 7.38 -20.79
N ASN A 510 -12.92 6.90 -20.84
CA ASN A 510 -14.07 7.61 -21.41
C ASN A 510 -14.80 8.56 -20.42
N GLY A 511 -14.21 8.86 -19.27
CA GLY A 511 -14.77 9.74 -18.25
C GLY A 511 -15.82 9.12 -17.32
N LYS A 512 -16.28 7.88 -17.55
CA LYS A 512 -17.26 7.22 -16.66
C LYS A 512 -16.66 6.91 -15.28
N SER A 513 -17.35 7.33 -14.22
CA SER A 513 -17.00 6.98 -12.83
C SER A 513 -17.48 5.58 -12.46
N VAL A 514 -16.58 4.76 -11.92
CA VAL A 514 -16.82 3.37 -11.54
C VAL A 514 -16.39 3.08 -10.09
N ILE A 515 -16.98 2.04 -9.52
CA ILE A 515 -16.67 1.48 -8.20
C ILE A 515 -16.10 0.07 -8.38
N GLN A 516 -15.05 -0.22 -7.64
CA GLN A 516 -14.43 -1.51 -7.42
C GLN A 516 -14.56 -1.85 -5.94
N LEU A 517 -15.04 -3.06 -5.63
CA LEU A 517 -15.25 -3.55 -4.28
C LEU A 517 -14.21 -4.64 -4.00
N GLU A 518 -13.33 -4.37 -3.07
CA GLU A 518 -12.14 -5.19 -2.79
C GLU A 518 -12.07 -5.56 -1.31
N THR A 519 -11.22 -6.53 -0.98
CA THR A 519 -10.88 -6.87 0.42
C THR A 519 -9.36 -7.05 0.57
N ALA A 520 -8.85 -6.92 1.79
CA ALA A 520 -7.44 -7.12 2.11
C ALA A 520 -7.18 -8.52 2.70
N ALA A 521 -6.09 -9.18 2.30
CA ALA A 521 -5.69 -10.49 2.81
C ALA A 521 -5.46 -10.49 4.33
N GLY A 522 -4.89 -9.42 4.87
CA GLY A 522 -4.67 -9.27 6.31
C GLY A 522 -5.96 -9.10 7.12
N ALA A 523 -7.09 -8.74 6.50
CA ALA A 523 -8.36 -8.55 7.21
C ALA A 523 -9.04 -9.88 7.61
N LEU A 524 -8.56 -11.03 7.12
CA LEU A 524 -9.07 -12.34 7.56
C LEU A 524 -8.59 -12.71 8.99
N ILE A 525 -7.59 -12.01 9.54
CA ILE A 525 -7.04 -12.25 10.89
C ILE A 525 -8.10 -12.26 12.01
N GLU A 526 -9.21 -11.56 11.82
CA GLU A 526 -10.34 -11.46 12.78
C GLU A 526 -11.10 -12.79 12.99
N TYR A 527 -10.93 -13.76 12.09
CA TYR A 527 -11.66 -15.04 12.11
C TYR A 527 -10.85 -16.21 12.68
N PHE A 528 -9.58 -15.97 13.01
CA PHE A 528 -8.63 -16.92 13.60
C PHE A 528 -8.52 -16.70 15.12
N GLU A 529 -8.42 -17.79 15.87
CA GLU A 529 -8.54 -17.76 17.33
C GLU A 529 -7.19 -17.51 18.00
N ARG A 530 -6.13 -18.10 17.47
CA ARG A 530 -4.76 -17.91 17.93
C ARG A 530 -4.01 -16.89 17.05
N ALA A 531 -4.74 -15.94 16.46
CA ALA A 531 -4.16 -14.90 15.63
C ALA A 531 -3.13 -14.05 16.42
N LYS A 532 -1.97 -13.78 15.80
CA LYS A 532 -0.88 -12.97 16.37
C LYS A 532 -0.32 -11.97 15.37
N GLY A 533 0.18 -10.86 15.89
CA GLY A 533 1.13 -9.98 15.19
C GLY A 533 2.56 -10.36 15.58
N ILE A 534 3.50 -10.21 14.66
CA ILE A 534 4.94 -10.36 14.92
C ILE A 534 5.63 -9.06 14.52
N ASN A 535 6.27 -8.34 15.45
CA ASN A 535 7.02 -7.12 15.11
C ASN A 535 8.41 -7.50 14.57
N VAL A 536 8.54 -7.54 13.24
CA VAL A 536 9.76 -7.92 12.50
C VAL A 536 10.65 -6.71 12.20
N PRO A 537 11.97 -6.90 12.03
CA PRO A 537 12.84 -5.86 11.53
C PRO A 537 12.45 -5.44 10.10
N ARG A 538 12.64 -4.16 9.78
CA ARG A 538 12.30 -3.58 8.46
C ARG A 538 13.05 -4.22 7.28
N THR A 539 14.10 -5.00 7.53
CA THR A 539 14.76 -5.84 6.51
C THR A 539 13.80 -6.81 5.82
N ARG A 540 12.71 -7.24 6.49
CA ARG A 540 11.65 -8.06 5.90
C ARG A 540 10.59 -7.29 5.09
N PHE A 541 10.71 -5.95 5.08
CA PHE A 541 9.82 -5.04 4.36
C PHE A 541 10.63 -4.10 3.45
N LEU A 542 11.02 -4.66 2.30
CA LEU A 542 11.69 -3.96 1.20
C LEU A 542 10.79 -3.96 -0.05
N PRO A 543 9.64 -3.23 -0.03
CA PRO A 543 8.77 -3.09 -1.19
C PRO A 543 9.37 -2.15 -2.23
N VAL A 544 9.31 -2.52 -3.50
CA VAL A 544 9.65 -1.62 -4.62
C VAL A 544 8.35 -1.20 -5.29
N LYS A 545 7.87 0.02 -5.04
CA LYS A 545 6.59 0.54 -5.57
C LYS A 545 6.80 1.56 -6.71
N THR A 546 7.94 2.22 -6.72
CA THR A 546 8.34 3.31 -7.60
C THR A 546 9.78 3.12 -8.08
N THR A 547 10.20 3.91 -9.06
CA THR A 547 11.60 4.00 -9.49
C THR A 547 12.54 4.62 -8.44
N SER A 548 12.00 5.33 -7.44
CA SER A 548 12.79 5.80 -6.29
C SER A 548 13.21 4.64 -5.38
N ASP A 549 12.30 3.68 -5.17
CA ASP A 549 12.61 2.43 -4.46
C ASP A 549 13.58 1.57 -5.29
N LEU A 550 13.37 1.52 -6.62
CA LEU A 550 14.22 0.76 -7.54
C LEU A 550 15.67 1.27 -7.52
N LEU A 551 15.90 2.59 -7.59
CA LEU A 551 17.23 3.20 -7.43
C LEU A 551 17.91 2.74 -6.14
N THR A 552 17.14 2.76 -5.05
CA THR A 552 17.63 2.43 -3.71
C THR A 552 18.10 0.97 -3.66
N VAL A 553 17.32 0.04 -4.23
CA VAL A 553 17.63 -1.40 -4.31
C VAL A 553 18.74 -1.74 -5.31
N GLN A 554 18.79 -1.06 -6.45
CA GLN A 554 19.81 -1.25 -7.49
C GLN A 554 21.20 -0.75 -7.10
N SER A 555 21.25 0.20 -6.17
CA SER A 555 22.50 0.82 -5.75
C SER A 555 23.39 -0.10 -4.91
N ASN A 556 24.61 0.36 -4.69
CA ASN A 556 25.56 -0.28 -3.79
C ASN A 556 25.14 -0.28 -2.30
N LEU A 557 23.99 0.32 -1.95
CA LEU A 557 23.40 0.26 -0.61
C LEU A 557 22.99 -1.16 -0.21
N TYR A 558 22.54 -1.96 -1.18
CA TYR A 558 22.19 -3.37 -0.97
C TYR A 558 23.15 -4.29 -1.72
N LYS A 559 23.19 -5.55 -1.27
CA LYS A 559 23.87 -6.67 -1.91
C LYS A 559 22.99 -7.91 -1.79
N LEU A 560 23.14 -8.84 -2.72
CA LEU A 560 22.66 -10.21 -2.51
C LEU A 560 23.64 -10.96 -1.62
N ASP A 561 23.11 -11.74 -0.67
CA ASP A 561 23.87 -12.77 0.04
C ASP A 561 24.04 -14.05 -0.81
N SER A 562 24.66 -15.10 -0.24
CA SER A 562 24.84 -16.39 -0.90
C SER A 562 23.54 -17.16 -1.17
N GLN A 563 22.41 -16.73 -0.61
CA GLN A 563 21.08 -17.34 -0.80
C GLN A 563 20.18 -16.51 -1.73
N GLY A 564 20.65 -15.36 -2.22
CA GLY A 564 19.86 -14.45 -3.07
C GLY A 564 18.92 -13.51 -2.29
N ASN A 565 19.15 -13.31 -0.99
CA ASN A 565 18.41 -12.34 -0.19
C ASN A 565 19.07 -10.96 -0.26
N PHE A 566 18.27 -9.88 -0.24
CA PHE A 566 18.80 -8.52 -0.17
C PHE A 566 19.24 -8.18 1.26
N CYS A 567 20.53 -7.92 1.44
CA CYS A 567 21.13 -7.43 2.67
C CYS A 567 21.64 -6.00 2.48
N MET A 568 21.47 -5.15 3.50
CA MET A 568 22.10 -3.83 3.50
C MET A 568 23.64 -4.00 3.57
N ASN A 569 24.37 -3.30 2.71
CA ASN A 569 25.81 -3.41 2.57
C ASN A 569 26.50 -3.00 3.89
N PRO A 570 27.30 -3.86 4.55
CA PRO A 570 27.90 -3.56 5.87
C PRO A 570 28.82 -2.33 5.95
N ARG A 571 29.20 -1.74 4.80
CA ARG A 571 29.91 -0.46 4.75
C ARG A 571 29.02 0.76 5.05
N ARG A 572 27.68 0.59 5.00
CA ARG A 572 26.71 1.63 5.36
C ARG A 572 26.76 1.85 6.87
N GLN A 573 27.06 3.08 7.29
CA GLN A 573 27.21 3.43 8.72
C GLN A 573 25.88 3.55 9.47
N PHE A 574 24.76 3.73 8.75
CA PHE A 574 23.42 3.96 9.32
C PHE A 574 22.50 2.77 9.05
N SER A 575 21.77 2.29 10.05
CA SER A 575 20.83 1.16 9.94
C SER A 575 19.57 1.44 9.09
N VAL A 576 19.43 2.64 8.53
CA VAL A 576 18.24 3.11 7.80
C VAL A 576 18.63 3.49 6.36
N ALA A 577 17.79 3.06 5.41
CA ALA A 577 17.90 3.44 4.01
C ALA A 577 17.63 4.96 3.82
N PRO A 578 18.28 5.61 2.84
CA PRO A 578 18.08 7.02 2.56
C PRO A 578 16.67 7.31 2.04
N HIS A 579 16.20 8.53 2.24
CA HIS A 579 14.95 8.99 1.64
C HIS A 579 15.20 9.45 0.19
N VAL A 580 14.83 8.62 -0.78
CA VAL A 580 14.92 8.93 -2.22
C VAL A 580 13.54 9.36 -2.75
N LYS A 581 13.52 10.49 -3.49
CA LYS A 581 12.36 10.98 -4.23
C LYS A 581 12.78 11.47 -5.61
N LEU A 582 12.42 10.72 -6.64
CA LEU A 582 12.58 11.12 -8.03
C LEU A 582 11.31 11.79 -8.57
N GLY A 583 11.49 12.67 -9.56
CA GLY A 583 10.42 13.43 -10.21
C GLY A 583 9.54 12.58 -11.13
N GLU A 584 8.51 13.20 -11.70
CA GLU A 584 7.58 12.52 -12.63
C GLU A 584 8.32 12.08 -13.91
N GLU A 585 9.39 12.79 -14.28
CA GLU A 585 10.30 12.49 -15.40
C GLU A 585 11.04 11.14 -15.25
N PHE A 586 11.08 10.57 -14.04
CA PHE A 586 11.69 9.28 -13.72
C PHE A 586 10.66 8.20 -13.43
N LYS A 587 9.35 8.46 -13.58
CA LYS A 587 8.30 7.53 -13.12
C LYS A 587 8.24 6.23 -13.92
N ASN A 588 8.49 6.31 -15.22
CA ASN A 588 8.56 5.14 -16.10
C ASN A 588 9.95 4.47 -15.98
N VAL A 589 10.01 3.14 -15.96
CA VAL A 589 11.30 2.40 -15.95
C VAL A 589 12.17 2.76 -17.15
N THR A 590 11.59 2.98 -18.35
CA THR A 590 12.36 3.37 -19.54
C THR A 590 13.02 4.74 -19.36
N ASP A 591 12.24 5.75 -19.01
CA ASP A 591 12.74 7.12 -18.80
C ASP A 591 13.76 7.16 -17.64
N TYR A 592 13.51 6.40 -16.58
CA TYR A 592 14.44 6.21 -15.46
C TYR A 592 15.79 5.64 -15.92
N ALA A 593 15.78 4.58 -16.74
CA ALA A 593 17.00 3.95 -17.24
C ALA A 593 17.77 4.87 -18.20
N GLU A 594 17.07 5.55 -19.12
CA GLU A 594 17.69 6.50 -20.05
C GLU A 594 18.32 7.71 -19.36
N ARG A 595 17.81 8.09 -18.18
CA ARG A 595 18.33 9.19 -17.35
C ARG A 595 19.54 8.82 -16.49
N LEU A 596 19.90 7.54 -16.37
CA LEU A 596 20.98 7.06 -15.53
C LEU A 596 22.08 6.40 -16.36
N GLY A 597 23.18 7.11 -16.60
CA GLY A 597 24.35 6.55 -17.29
C GLY A 597 24.98 5.36 -16.56
N SER A 598 24.87 5.34 -15.22
CA SER A 598 24.93 4.16 -14.36
C SER A 598 24.12 4.43 -13.09
N ILE A 599 23.85 3.39 -12.30
CA ILE A 599 23.33 3.58 -10.94
C ILE A 599 24.39 4.32 -10.11
N PRO A 600 24.03 5.39 -9.37
CA PRO A 600 24.97 6.13 -8.54
C PRO A 600 25.38 5.38 -7.26
N ASP A 601 26.55 5.70 -6.73
CA ASP A 601 26.92 5.35 -5.35
C ASP A 601 26.09 6.22 -4.40
N ILE A 602 25.32 5.59 -3.52
CA ILE A 602 24.49 6.27 -2.51
C ILE A 602 24.76 5.75 -1.10
N ILE A 603 25.91 5.12 -0.86
CA ILE A 603 26.15 4.42 0.41
C ILE A 603 26.21 5.36 1.62
N ASP A 604 26.62 6.61 1.41
CA ASP A 604 26.66 7.66 2.43
C ASP A 604 25.54 8.72 2.21
N LEU A 605 24.51 8.39 1.43
CA LEU A 605 23.34 9.24 1.23
C LEU A 605 22.43 9.24 2.48
N GLU A 606 21.78 10.36 2.74
CA GLU A 606 20.68 10.47 3.72
C GLU A 606 19.37 10.84 3.03
N HIS A 607 19.42 11.81 2.11
CA HIS A 607 18.25 12.33 1.40
C HIS A 607 18.61 12.68 -0.05
N LEU A 608 17.79 12.22 -1.01
CA LEU A 608 17.85 12.62 -2.41
C LEU A 608 16.47 13.11 -2.87
N THR A 609 16.39 14.35 -3.35
CA THR A 609 15.25 14.83 -4.17
C THR A 609 15.75 15.21 -5.55
N VAL A 610 15.11 14.67 -6.60
CA VAL A 610 15.34 15.05 -8.00
C VAL A 610 14.02 15.51 -8.61
N SER A 611 14.02 16.63 -9.34
CA SER A 611 12.82 17.19 -10.00
C SER A 611 13.19 17.84 -11.33
N GLY A 612 12.34 17.68 -12.35
CA GLY A 612 12.57 18.25 -13.69
C GLY A 612 13.44 17.36 -14.59
N ASP A 613 13.84 17.89 -15.74
CA ASP A 613 14.62 17.17 -16.74
C ASP A 613 16.09 16.99 -16.31
N VAL A 614 16.32 16.01 -15.43
CA VAL A 614 17.65 15.68 -14.91
C VAL A 614 18.18 14.40 -15.54
N ARG A 615 19.48 14.38 -15.86
CA ARG A 615 20.24 13.20 -16.30
C ARG A 615 21.51 13.04 -15.45
N PHE A 616 21.90 11.80 -15.19
CA PHE A 616 23.12 11.46 -14.46
C PHE A 616 24.14 10.80 -15.39
N GLY A 617 25.39 11.25 -15.34
CA GLY A 617 26.52 10.56 -15.95
C GLY A 617 26.82 9.22 -15.27
N LYS A 618 27.86 8.53 -15.75
CA LYS A 618 28.35 7.31 -15.10
C LYS A 618 29.08 7.63 -13.80
N ASN A 619 29.16 6.66 -12.90
CA ASN A 619 30.00 6.70 -11.70
C ASN A 619 29.76 7.92 -10.78
N VAL A 620 28.54 8.46 -10.77
CA VAL A 620 28.16 9.56 -9.87
C VAL A 620 28.07 9.05 -8.42
N THR A 621 28.53 9.85 -7.46
CA THR A 621 28.45 9.59 -6.02
C THR A 621 27.58 10.64 -5.34
N LEU A 622 26.65 10.22 -4.49
CA LEU A 622 25.71 11.10 -3.77
C LEU A 622 25.82 10.87 -2.26
N ARG A 623 26.01 11.93 -1.47
CA ARG A 623 26.26 11.86 -0.02
C ARG A 623 25.50 12.91 0.78
N GLY A 624 25.12 12.56 2.01
CA GLY A 624 24.35 13.44 2.90
C GLY A 624 23.01 13.83 2.26
N THR A 625 22.70 15.13 2.23
CA THR A 625 21.49 15.65 1.57
C THR A 625 21.80 16.23 0.18
N VAL A 626 21.24 15.63 -0.87
CA VAL A 626 21.36 16.12 -2.26
C VAL A 626 19.98 16.49 -2.80
N ILE A 627 19.84 17.70 -3.33
CA ILE A 627 18.60 18.19 -3.97
C ILE A 627 18.94 18.73 -5.35
N ILE A 628 18.31 18.21 -6.40
CA ILE A 628 18.54 18.61 -7.79
C ILE A 628 17.20 19.04 -8.40
N VAL A 629 17.12 20.28 -8.87
CA VAL A 629 15.87 20.88 -9.41
C VAL A 629 16.17 21.61 -10.72
N ALA A 630 15.77 21.01 -11.83
CA ALA A 630 15.64 21.69 -13.12
C ALA A 630 14.24 22.33 -13.18
N ASN A 631 14.14 23.63 -13.47
CA ASN A 631 12.84 24.29 -13.62
C ASN A 631 12.20 23.93 -14.99
N PRO A 632 10.90 24.20 -15.21
CA PRO A 632 10.25 23.95 -16.50
C PRO A 632 10.99 24.62 -17.67
N GLY A 633 11.46 23.82 -18.63
CA GLY A 633 12.25 24.28 -19.77
C GLY A 633 13.77 24.30 -19.55
N GLU A 634 14.24 23.96 -18.36
CA GLU A 634 15.66 23.73 -18.06
C GLU A 634 15.98 22.23 -18.04
N THR A 635 17.24 21.89 -18.35
CA THR A 635 17.77 20.52 -18.29
C THR A 635 19.04 20.54 -17.44
N ILE A 636 19.24 19.56 -16.56
CA ILE A 636 20.49 19.39 -15.79
C ILE A 636 21.13 18.05 -16.12
N THR A 637 22.34 18.07 -16.65
CA THR A 637 23.19 16.90 -16.83
C THR A 637 24.28 16.89 -15.78
N ILE A 638 24.19 15.98 -14.81
CA ILE A 638 25.26 15.75 -13.82
C ILE A 638 26.42 15.02 -14.51
N PRO A 639 27.66 15.54 -14.47
CA PRO A 639 28.79 14.95 -15.20
C PRO A 639 29.17 13.55 -14.71
N GLU A 640 29.85 12.80 -15.58
CA GLU A 640 30.46 11.51 -15.23
C GLU A 640 31.53 11.69 -14.14
N GLY A 641 31.50 10.81 -13.13
CA GLY A 641 32.38 10.85 -11.96
C GLY A 641 32.07 11.96 -10.94
N ALA A 642 30.96 12.70 -11.09
CA ALA A 642 30.60 13.76 -10.16
C ALA A 642 30.38 13.22 -8.73
N ILE A 643 30.85 13.96 -7.73
CA ILE A 643 30.57 13.71 -6.32
C ILE A 643 29.74 14.89 -5.81
N LEU A 644 28.51 14.63 -5.37
CA LEU A 644 27.63 15.61 -4.74
C LEU A 644 27.47 15.26 -3.27
N GLU A 645 27.83 16.17 -2.39
CA GLU A 645 27.81 16.00 -0.94
C GLU A 645 27.22 17.25 -0.29
N ASN A 646 26.05 17.10 0.34
CA ASN A 646 25.33 18.21 0.99
C ASN A 646 25.04 19.41 0.05
N ASN A 647 24.70 19.13 -1.21
CA ASN A 647 24.49 20.15 -2.25
C ASN A 647 23.02 20.34 -2.64
N VAL A 648 22.67 21.58 -2.97
CA VAL A 648 21.47 21.93 -3.75
C VAL A 648 21.94 22.39 -5.14
N CYS A 649 21.51 21.69 -6.19
CA CYS A 649 21.81 21.99 -7.58
C CYS A 649 20.54 22.46 -8.30
N SER A 650 20.59 23.62 -8.94
CA SER A 650 19.48 24.15 -9.74
C SER A 650 19.96 24.98 -10.94
N GLY A 651 19.05 25.20 -11.89
CA GLY A 651 19.32 25.94 -13.13
C GLY A 651 19.41 25.01 -14.35
N ASN A 652 20.19 25.44 -15.36
CA ASN A 652 20.28 24.77 -16.66
C ASN A 652 21.75 24.44 -16.99
N LEU A 653 22.05 23.15 -17.18
CA LEU A 653 23.39 22.62 -17.48
C LEU A 653 23.29 21.49 -18.51
N ASN A 654 23.63 21.79 -19.76
CA ASN A 654 23.68 20.80 -20.84
C ASN A 654 25.13 20.42 -21.16
N ILE A 655 25.48 19.15 -20.97
CA ILE A 655 26.78 18.59 -21.34
C ILE A 655 26.63 17.83 -22.65
N LEU A 656 27.15 18.40 -23.74
CA LEU A 656 27.16 17.77 -25.05
C LEU A 656 28.46 16.97 -25.22
N ARG A 657 28.36 15.72 -25.70
CA ARG A 657 29.54 15.00 -26.22
C ARG A 657 29.93 15.61 -27.56
N MET A 658 31.21 15.99 -27.68
CA MET A 658 31.86 16.33 -28.95
C MET A 658 32.32 15.06 -29.66
#